data_AF-A0A6I2Y7L9-F1
#
_entry.id   AF-A0A6I2Y7L9-F1
#
_cell.length_a   1.000
_cell.length_b   1.000
_cell.length_c   1.000
_cell.angle_alpha   90.00
_cell.angle_beta   90.00
_cell.angle_gamma   90.00
#
_symmetry.space_group_name_H-M   'P 1'
#
loop_
_entity.id
_entity.type
_entity.pdbx_description
1 polymer ?
#
loop_
_entity_poly.entity_id
_entity_poly.type
_entity_poly.pdbx_seq_one_letter_code
_entity_poly.pdbx_strand_id
1 'polypeptide(L)'
;MFGRRVAYVVGAFASLFALLGLVSATTAAIKGGNHGLGIVRVSEAPQPPDPVYWGTGSTKPDSEARARRVSQGAGARLSIVTKVAGIDTGDRFNLVLDGSVISRGVGGSPSRWSDQVPAGAHRLGESTNGAASLGDYLTGARCRQGRTEIPIDQSSGELNLEAGQDVHCTVTNHRKTATISLRSRVVPPSRGVRFDLTLDTAVVAPDVRTGATTKPVQVVTGRHAVSSIASNGAQAARYEPSTSCKAGNGNVPLDAATGELVLTKAGQSIVCTVTNRRREGFLTVTHRMHPAGDTSRADVFVNGRLRSRGLPSGGSVERIKVEPGTNRLQLAASGFGTAAFYTTTRCRNGRTPVQIDGNGYLYVRANQEVLCTVTRRKQPAELTIANRVHGPGVGAAKVAFRLDGKPVGKEALGNGGTVGPLRLASGRHLIAEVGVSPTHDLSLFRQSTSCSSQSGAVAVTGGGVDLPAGEKVTCTVINIRRAGTLRVLPVVAGPFEHGTHFVPVIDGRAASVSGAPEVRHRVGTGLHSVAVAPGSRASDPLRFRRTVECYDASGGKPTAGDGRVYVGEGQDVVCRITSTRFAGTLAITTRSDWRGTAPATSGSFRTTLDGLIPARRQGNPAQGHGALVVSSGWHRLGRVAAAEIDPNGFKLSIACYDGRGQPVRVLARRVWVGVNQSVRCTLRNTRKTGTLTVVSLLKFPSPVPAAPALFGLLVGSQGGRLGSQRGESSGPMVVPAGLVTVDPHSEGAVAADGFRRNTTCVDGDSRRLELIGAQVMVGFGQHVTCRVTSAR
;
A
#
# COMPACT_ATOMS: atom_id res chain seq x y z
N MET A 1 -4.70 17.49 26.55
CA MET A 1 -4.43 18.73 27.30
C MET A 1 -5.09 19.89 26.57
N PHE A 2 -5.80 20.77 27.27
CA PHE A 2 -6.42 21.99 26.73
C PHE A 2 -5.80 23.20 27.47
N GLY A 3 -5.50 24.32 26.78
CA GLY A 3 -4.74 25.40 27.41
C GLY A 3 -4.53 26.67 26.59
N ARG A 4 -5.63 27.41 26.34
CA ARG A 4 -5.74 28.84 25.99
C ARG A 4 -4.46 29.66 25.67
N ARG A 5 -4.53 30.45 24.58
CA ARG A 5 -4.42 31.93 24.68
C ARG A 5 -5.15 32.63 23.52
N VAL A 6 -5.83 33.73 23.86
CA VAL A 6 -6.81 34.49 23.07
C VAL A 6 -6.86 35.90 23.71
N ALA A 7 -6.95 37.04 23.02
CA ALA A 7 -6.62 37.40 21.63
C ALA A 7 -6.56 38.96 21.56
N TYR A 8 -6.19 39.54 20.41
CA TYR A 8 -6.36 40.98 20.14
C TYR A 8 -6.74 41.22 18.68
N VAL A 9 -7.82 41.96 18.43
CA VAL A 9 -8.31 42.37 17.09
C VAL A 9 -8.97 43.74 17.16
N VAL A 10 -8.31 44.76 16.59
CA VAL A 10 -8.86 46.03 16.05
C VAL A 10 -7.85 46.48 14.98
N GLY A 11 -8.20 46.98 13.80
CA GLY A 11 -9.51 47.14 13.15
C GLY A 11 -9.50 48.34 12.20
N ALA A 12 -9.64 48.13 10.88
CA ALA A 12 -9.79 49.19 9.87
C ALA A 12 -10.40 48.63 8.56
N PHE A 13 -11.27 49.41 7.89
CA PHE A 13 -11.99 49.01 6.67
C PHE A 13 -12.36 50.24 5.81
N ALA A 14 -12.38 50.06 4.48
CA ALA A 14 -13.12 50.83 3.45
C ALA A 14 -12.75 52.30 3.09
N SER A 15 -12.83 52.55 1.76
CA SER A 15 -13.17 53.79 1.00
C SER A 15 -12.29 55.06 1.12
N LEU A 16 -11.93 55.86 0.09
CA LEU A 16 -12.33 56.10 -1.34
C LEU A 16 -13.24 57.34 -1.58
N PHE A 17 -12.89 58.16 -2.59
CA PHE A 17 -13.48 59.48 -3.02
C PHE A 17 -13.20 60.67 -2.05
N ALA A 18 -13.05 61.95 -2.45
CA ALA A 18 -13.12 62.69 -3.74
C ALA A 18 -12.09 63.89 -3.75
N LEU A 19 -12.04 64.93 -4.62
CA LEU A 19 -12.83 65.35 -5.79
C LEU A 19 -11.99 66.06 -6.92
N LEU A 20 -11.92 67.41 -7.01
CA LEU A 20 -11.54 68.21 -8.20
C LEU A 20 -10.76 69.54 -7.89
N GLY A 21 -10.16 70.16 -8.93
CA GLY A 21 -9.66 71.57 -8.98
C GLY A 21 -8.14 71.68 -9.13
N LEU A 22 -7.48 71.99 -10.28
CA LEU A 22 -7.74 72.86 -11.44
C LEU A 22 -7.54 74.37 -11.16
N VAL A 23 -6.39 74.93 -11.58
CA VAL A 23 -6.16 76.28 -12.19
C VAL A 23 -4.65 76.48 -12.53
N SER A 24 -4.34 77.43 -13.41
CA SER A 24 -3.07 77.60 -14.16
C SER A 24 -2.13 78.71 -13.62
N ALA A 25 -1.12 79.09 -14.43
CA ALA A 25 -0.17 80.22 -14.33
C ALA A 25 1.04 80.00 -13.39
N THR A 26 2.33 79.91 -13.81
CA THR A 26 3.24 80.65 -14.73
C THR A 26 4.04 81.78 -14.06
N THR A 27 5.32 81.91 -14.47
CA THR A 27 6.29 83.02 -14.21
C THR A 27 6.71 83.28 -12.75
N ALA A 28 7.92 83.80 -12.45
CA ALA A 28 9.21 83.79 -13.17
C ALA A 28 10.38 84.27 -12.25
N ALA A 29 11.58 83.70 -12.46
CA ALA A 29 12.93 84.25 -12.24
C ALA A 29 13.38 84.80 -10.84
N ILE A 30 14.71 84.76 -10.62
CA ILE A 30 15.64 85.89 -10.28
C ILE A 30 16.87 85.43 -9.44
N LYS A 31 18.08 85.65 -9.99
CA LYS A 31 19.44 85.69 -9.35
C LYS A 31 19.94 84.41 -8.61
N GLY A 32 21.25 84.21 -8.40
CA GLY A 32 22.43 84.91 -8.94
C GLY A 32 23.68 84.85 -8.02
N GLY A 33 24.88 84.68 -8.61
CA GLY A 33 26.20 84.61 -7.92
C GLY A 33 26.98 83.33 -8.30
N ASN A 34 28.21 83.36 -8.85
CA ASN A 34 29.53 83.84 -8.32
C ASN A 34 30.21 82.78 -7.40
N HIS A 35 31.50 82.41 -7.53
CA HIS A 35 32.59 82.75 -8.47
C HIS A 35 33.57 81.55 -8.57
N GLY A 36 34.49 81.54 -9.55
CA GLY A 36 35.66 80.62 -9.59
C GLY A 36 36.53 80.80 -10.83
N LEU A 37 37.86 80.98 -10.66
CA LEU A 37 38.82 81.28 -11.73
C LEU A 37 39.94 80.22 -11.84
N GLY A 38 40.50 80.04 -13.04
CA GLY A 38 41.71 79.24 -13.29
C GLY A 38 42.14 79.29 -14.76
N ILE A 39 43.36 79.76 -15.06
CA ILE A 39 43.90 79.97 -16.42
C ILE A 39 45.40 79.62 -16.45
N VAL A 40 45.87 78.87 -17.46
CA VAL A 40 47.27 78.83 -17.93
C VAL A 40 47.29 78.66 -19.48
N ARG A 41 48.34 79.16 -20.17
CA ARG A 41 48.62 79.08 -21.64
C ARG A 41 49.65 77.94 -21.94
N VAL A 42 50.38 77.75 -23.06
CA VAL A 42 50.84 78.47 -24.31
C VAL A 42 50.85 77.38 -25.43
N SER A 43 50.96 77.55 -26.76
CA SER A 43 51.81 78.37 -27.65
C SER A 43 51.23 78.44 -29.11
N GLU A 44 51.31 79.58 -29.83
CA GLU A 44 52.28 79.99 -30.90
C GLU A 44 52.05 79.34 -32.31
N ALA A 45 52.27 79.97 -33.48
CA ALA A 45 52.54 81.36 -33.93
C ALA A 45 52.44 81.42 -35.51
N PRO A 46 53.06 82.36 -36.28
CA PRO A 46 52.73 83.80 -36.47
C PRO A 46 52.55 84.24 -37.97
N GLN A 47 52.19 85.52 -38.24
CA GLN A 47 52.88 86.48 -39.17
C GLN A 47 52.09 87.84 -39.33
N PRO A 48 52.72 88.99 -39.67
CA PRO A 48 52.11 90.36 -39.73
C PRO A 48 52.36 91.07 -41.11
N PRO A 49 52.38 92.42 -41.30
CA PRO A 49 51.91 93.60 -40.53
C PRO A 49 51.04 94.63 -41.34
N ASP A 50 50.58 95.72 -40.69
CA ASP A 50 49.95 96.92 -41.30
C ASP A 50 50.97 97.92 -41.92
N PRO A 51 50.52 99.02 -42.59
CA PRO A 51 50.46 100.30 -41.85
C PRO A 51 49.31 101.29 -42.19
N VAL A 52 48.62 101.74 -41.13
CA VAL A 52 48.17 103.11 -40.79
C VAL A 52 48.17 104.23 -41.86
N TYR A 53 47.01 104.86 -42.10
CA TYR A 53 46.76 106.29 -41.75
C TYR A 53 45.27 106.67 -41.81
N TRP A 54 44.86 107.68 -41.02
CA TRP A 54 43.51 108.27 -41.03
C TRP A 54 43.56 109.77 -41.35
N GLY A 55 42.52 110.28 -42.01
CA GLY A 55 42.29 111.72 -42.21
C GLY A 55 40.83 112.00 -42.54
N THR A 56 40.17 112.88 -41.78
CA THR A 56 38.77 113.30 -42.01
C THR A 56 38.69 114.82 -42.07
N GLY A 57 37.92 115.38 -43.01
CA GLY A 57 37.78 116.84 -43.08
C GLY A 57 36.95 117.39 -44.24
N SER A 58 35.63 117.53 -44.03
CA SER A 58 34.74 118.47 -44.77
C SER A 58 34.57 118.21 -46.29
N THR A 59 33.70 118.87 -47.06
CA THR A 59 32.60 119.85 -46.83
C THR A 59 31.38 119.44 -47.70
N LYS A 60 30.23 120.13 -47.56
CA LYS A 60 29.23 120.17 -48.65
C LYS A 60 29.84 120.82 -49.91
N PRO A 61 29.46 120.38 -51.13
CA PRO A 61 29.55 121.21 -52.31
C PRO A 61 28.30 122.10 -52.43
N ASP A 62 28.49 123.41 -52.49
CA ASP A 62 27.52 124.32 -53.09
C ASP A 62 27.75 124.42 -54.61
N SER A 63 26.88 125.14 -55.31
CA SER A 63 26.75 125.14 -56.77
C SER A 63 27.98 125.62 -57.55
N GLU A 64 28.40 124.84 -58.55
CA GLU A 64 28.86 125.39 -59.84
C GLU A 64 28.06 124.78 -60.99
N ALA A 65 27.53 125.64 -61.87
CA ALA A 65 26.74 125.23 -63.02
C ALA A 65 27.51 125.50 -64.33
N ARG A 66 28.10 124.46 -64.94
CA ARG A 66 28.64 124.59 -66.31
C ARG A 66 28.41 123.37 -67.20
N ALA A 67 27.22 123.37 -67.80
CA ALA A 67 26.88 122.82 -69.11
C ALA A 67 27.57 121.52 -69.58
N ARG A 68 26.90 120.38 -69.37
CA ARG A 68 26.85 119.30 -70.37
C ARG A 68 25.44 118.72 -70.49
N ARG A 69 24.70 119.19 -71.51
CA ARG A 69 23.45 118.55 -71.94
C ARG A 69 23.82 117.46 -72.95
N VAL A 70 23.80 116.19 -72.51
CA VAL A 70 24.02 115.02 -73.37
C VAL A 70 22.85 114.08 -73.17
N SER A 71 22.16 113.76 -74.28
CA SER A 71 21.08 112.76 -74.44
C SER A 71 20.14 112.49 -73.24
N GLN A 72 18.86 112.79 -73.43
CA GLN A 72 17.84 111.82 -73.02
C GLN A 72 18.12 110.52 -73.80
N GLY A 73 18.71 109.52 -73.15
CA GLY A 73 18.86 108.19 -73.74
C GLY A 73 17.46 107.58 -73.91
N ALA A 74 17.17 107.05 -75.10
CA ALA A 74 15.88 106.44 -75.38
C ALA A 74 15.83 105.05 -74.70
N GLY A 75 15.35 105.03 -73.45
CA GLY A 75 15.23 103.82 -72.66
C GLY A 75 14.06 102.93 -73.09
N ALA A 76 14.04 101.71 -72.55
CA ALA A 76 12.88 100.84 -72.54
C ALA A 76 12.21 100.90 -71.16
N ARG A 77 10.89 100.72 -71.12
CA ARG A 77 10.21 100.39 -69.86
C ARG A 77 10.34 98.89 -69.63
N LEU A 78 10.88 98.51 -68.48
CA LEU A 78 10.87 97.13 -68.01
C LEU A 78 9.92 97.02 -66.81
N SER A 79 9.18 95.93 -66.74
CA SER A 79 8.36 95.58 -65.57
C SER A 79 8.47 94.09 -65.27
N ILE A 80 8.79 93.74 -64.02
CA ILE A 80 9.09 92.37 -63.61
C ILE A 80 8.14 91.96 -62.49
N VAL A 81 7.58 90.76 -62.59
CA VAL A 81 6.74 90.13 -61.56
C VAL A 81 7.25 88.72 -61.28
N THR A 82 7.56 88.40 -60.02
CA THR A 82 7.81 87.01 -59.59
C THR A 82 6.51 86.34 -59.16
N LYS A 83 6.37 85.06 -59.52
CA LYS A 83 5.31 84.15 -59.06
C LYS A 83 5.91 82.84 -58.55
N VAL A 84 5.49 82.39 -57.38
CA VAL A 84 5.70 81.00 -56.92
C VAL A 84 4.54 80.13 -57.44
N ALA A 85 4.83 78.90 -57.84
CA ALA A 85 3.87 77.95 -58.39
C ALA A 85 4.10 76.52 -57.87
N GLY A 86 3.03 75.72 -57.83
CA GLY A 86 3.04 74.41 -57.17
C GLY A 86 2.71 74.55 -55.69
N ILE A 87 3.45 73.85 -54.83
CA ILE A 87 3.34 73.99 -53.37
C ILE A 87 4.04 75.29 -52.94
N ASP A 88 3.30 76.25 -52.37
CA ASP A 88 3.91 77.40 -51.68
C ASP A 88 4.40 76.96 -50.29
N THR A 89 5.71 77.02 -50.10
CA THR A 89 6.41 76.71 -48.85
C THR A 89 6.65 77.95 -47.98
N GLY A 90 6.21 79.13 -48.41
CA GLY A 90 6.53 80.41 -47.77
C GLY A 90 7.88 80.99 -48.20
N ASP A 91 8.66 80.29 -49.03
CA ASP A 91 9.96 80.76 -49.54
C ASP A 91 9.83 82.09 -50.30
N ARG A 92 10.86 82.93 -50.20
CA ARG A 92 10.94 84.24 -50.85
C ARG A 92 12.30 84.45 -51.50
N PHE A 93 12.32 85.24 -52.56
CA PHE A 93 13.51 85.49 -53.39
C PHE A 93 13.81 86.99 -53.50
N ASN A 94 14.95 87.35 -54.05
CA ASN A 94 15.27 88.71 -54.45
C ASN A 94 15.33 88.77 -55.97
N LEU A 95 14.63 89.72 -56.59
CA LEU A 95 14.81 90.01 -58.00
C LEU A 95 16.13 90.74 -58.20
N VAL A 96 16.89 90.30 -59.20
CA VAL A 96 18.19 90.85 -59.59
C VAL A 96 18.10 91.31 -61.04
N LEU A 97 18.58 92.52 -61.33
CA LEU A 97 18.80 93.03 -62.67
C LEU A 97 20.22 93.57 -62.74
N ASP A 98 21.01 93.11 -63.72
CA ASP A 98 22.39 93.54 -63.96
C ASP A 98 23.29 93.44 -62.71
N GLY A 99 23.09 92.35 -61.95
CA GLY A 99 23.78 92.07 -60.68
C GLY A 99 23.23 92.84 -59.47
N SER A 100 22.38 93.85 -59.66
CA SER A 100 21.80 94.67 -58.60
C SER A 100 20.46 94.12 -58.11
N VAL A 101 20.25 94.07 -56.79
CA VAL A 101 18.98 93.63 -56.19
C VAL A 101 17.93 94.73 -56.31
N ILE A 102 17.02 94.60 -57.27
CA ILE A 102 15.95 95.55 -57.59
C ILE A 102 14.67 95.35 -56.76
N SER A 103 14.47 94.16 -56.18
CA SER A 103 13.37 93.90 -55.24
C SER A 103 13.73 92.78 -54.27
N ARG A 104 13.27 92.87 -53.02
CA ARG A 104 13.60 91.91 -51.94
C ARG A 104 12.37 91.21 -51.39
N GLY A 105 12.50 89.91 -51.12
CA GLY A 105 11.48 89.12 -50.42
C GLY A 105 10.23 88.79 -51.25
N VAL A 106 10.38 88.68 -52.57
CA VAL A 106 9.26 88.44 -53.50
C VAL A 106 8.80 86.97 -53.45
N GLY A 107 7.49 86.76 -53.56
CA GLY A 107 6.86 85.43 -53.52
C GLY A 107 5.48 85.44 -52.84
N GLY A 108 4.63 84.45 -53.12
CA GLY A 108 3.25 84.33 -52.60
C GLY A 108 2.23 85.31 -53.19
N SER A 109 2.67 86.47 -53.67
CA SER A 109 1.86 87.49 -54.37
C SER A 109 2.68 88.16 -55.49
N PRO A 110 2.04 88.78 -56.50
CA PRO A 110 2.75 89.37 -57.65
C PRO A 110 3.45 90.68 -57.27
N SER A 111 4.61 90.58 -56.63
CA SER A 111 5.53 91.69 -56.39
C SER A 111 5.99 92.28 -57.73
N ARG A 112 5.55 93.50 -58.05
CA ARG A 112 5.87 94.18 -59.30
C ARG A 112 6.97 95.23 -59.09
N TRP A 113 8.11 95.04 -59.73
CA TRP A 113 9.06 96.12 -60.02
C TRP A 113 8.76 96.68 -61.42
N SER A 114 8.97 97.98 -61.63
CA SER A 114 8.98 98.57 -62.97
C SER A 114 9.72 99.90 -62.96
N ASP A 115 10.57 100.11 -63.95
CA ASP A 115 11.35 101.35 -64.12
C ASP A 115 11.67 101.59 -65.60
N GLN A 116 12.33 102.71 -65.89
CA GLN A 116 13.03 102.94 -67.16
C GLN A 116 14.45 102.36 -67.08
N VAL A 117 14.82 101.58 -68.08
CA VAL A 117 16.19 101.04 -68.25
C VAL A 117 16.76 101.52 -69.59
N PRO A 118 18.09 101.60 -69.77
CA PRO A 118 18.69 101.84 -71.07
C PRO A 118 18.21 100.84 -72.14
N ALA A 119 18.41 101.17 -73.42
CA ALA A 119 18.33 100.16 -74.48
C ALA A 119 19.63 99.33 -74.51
N GLY A 120 19.52 98.02 -74.68
CA GLY A 120 20.64 97.08 -74.71
C GLY A 120 20.36 95.75 -74.01
N ALA A 121 21.41 94.96 -73.80
CA ALA A 121 21.35 93.67 -73.12
C ALA A 121 21.36 93.84 -71.59
N HIS A 122 20.34 93.28 -70.95
CA HIS A 122 20.19 93.19 -69.49
C HIS A 122 20.22 91.73 -69.03
N ARG A 123 20.62 91.50 -67.78
CA ARG A 123 20.54 90.17 -67.14
C ARG A 123 19.51 90.17 -66.01
N LEU A 124 18.36 89.57 -66.28
CA LEU A 124 17.33 89.27 -65.28
C LEU A 124 17.67 87.98 -64.55
N GLY A 125 17.68 88.01 -63.22
CA GLY A 125 17.88 86.82 -62.39
C GLY A 125 17.22 86.92 -61.02
N GLU A 126 17.44 85.91 -60.20
CA GLU A 126 17.02 85.89 -58.80
C GLU A 126 18.18 85.46 -57.90
N SER A 127 18.14 85.92 -56.65
CA SER A 127 19.00 85.44 -55.56
C SER A 127 18.16 85.07 -54.35
N THR A 128 18.74 84.28 -53.45
CA THR A 128 18.03 83.76 -52.27
C THR A 128 17.72 84.86 -51.24
N ASN A 129 16.61 84.75 -50.53
CA ASN A 129 16.30 85.57 -49.37
C ASN A 129 16.05 84.67 -48.15
N GLY A 130 16.76 84.95 -47.06
CA GLY A 130 16.73 84.08 -45.87
C GLY A 130 17.21 82.65 -46.19
N ALA A 131 16.45 81.66 -45.75
CA ALA A 131 16.77 80.24 -45.88
C ALA A 131 16.31 79.59 -47.20
N ALA A 132 15.65 80.34 -48.09
CA ALA A 132 15.14 79.80 -49.36
C ALA A 132 16.29 79.36 -50.28
N SER A 133 16.11 78.26 -51.02
CA SER A 133 17.08 77.74 -51.99
C SER A 133 16.48 77.72 -53.40
N LEU A 134 17.07 78.46 -54.34
CA LEU A 134 16.70 78.35 -55.77
C LEU A 134 16.96 76.93 -56.33
N GLY A 135 17.86 76.17 -55.70
CA GLY A 135 18.10 74.75 -56.02
C GLY A 135 16.86 73.85 -55.83
N ASP A 136 15.90 74.25 -55.00
CA ASP A 136 14.64 73.53 -54.79
C ASP A 136 13.54 73.87 -55.82
N TYR A 137 13.83 74.73 -56.79
CA TYR A 137 12.86 75.22 -57.76
C TYR A 137 13.25 74.87 -59.21
N LEU A 138 12.24 74.84 -60.07
CA LEU A 138 12.37 74.96 -61.52
C LEU A 138 11.97 76.40 -61.85
N THR A 139 12.98 77.27 -61.96
CA THR A 139 12.84 78.69 -62.30
C THR A 139 12.81 78.86 -63.82
N GLY A 140 12.01 79.81 -64.31
CA GLY A 140 12.01 80.24 -65.71
C GLY A 140 11.32 81.58 -65.88
N ALA A 141 11.65 82.31 -66.95
CA ALA A 141 11.17 83.68 -67.17
C ALA A 141 10.53 83.83 -68.55
N ARG A 142 9.43 84.59 -68.64
CA ARG A 142 8.78 84.94 -69.91
C ARG A 142 8.56 86.44 -69.99
N CYS A 143 9.16 87.08 -70.99
CA CYS A 143 9.07 88.51 -71.25
C CYS A 143 8.17 88.79 -72.45
N ARG A 144 7.31 89.81 -72.38
CA ARG A 144 6.33 90.12 -73.44
C ARG A 144 6.08 91.61 -73.59
N GLN A 145 5.93 92.07 -74.84
CA GLN A 145 5.40 93.40 -75.16
C GLN A 145 3.98 93.22 -75.71
N GLY A 146 2.96 93.54 -74.90
CA GLY A 146 1.56 93.29 -75.22
C GLY A 146 1.25 91.80 -75.44
N ARG A 147 1.17 91.38 -76.70
CA ARG A 147 0.99 89.96 -77.10
C ARG A 147 2.25 89.30 -77.66
N THR A 148 3.26 90.08 -78.06
CA THR A 148 4.53 89.58 -78.61
C THR A 148 5.40 89.04 -77.48
N GLU A 149 6.02 87.88 -77.67
CA GLU A 149 6.98 87.31 -76.71
C GLU A 149 8.40 87.79 -77.07
N ILE A 150 9.06 88.43 -76.10
CA ILE A 150 10.42 88.94 -76.23
C ILE A 150 11.38 87.83 -75.79
N PRO A 151 12.36 87.43 -76.62
CA PRO A 151 13.32 86.39 -76.25
C PRO A 151 14.10 86.75 -74.99
N ILE A 152 14.18 85.79 -74.07
CA ILE A 152 15.07 85.81 -72.92
C ILE A 152 15.70 84.43 -72.78
N ASP A 153 17.03 84.39 -72.73
CA ASP A 153 17.78 83.14 -72.55
C ASP A 153 17.55 82.60 -71.14
N GLN A 154 16.94 81.42 -71.05
CA GLN A 154 16.60 80.77 -69.78
C GLN A 154 17.83 80.29 -69.00
N SER A 155 19.01 80.20 -69.64
CA SER A 155 20.25 79.72 -69.01
C SER A 155 21.10 80.83 -68.41
N SER A 156 21.10 82.02 -69.03
CA SER A 156 21.85 83.19 -68.57
C SER A 156 20.97 84.25 -67.88
N GLY A 157 19.69 84.32 -68.22
CA GLY A 157 18.80 85.43 -67.86
C GLY A 157 18.92 86.65 -68.79
N GLU A 158 19.65 86.53 -69.91
CA GLU A 158 19.92 87.64 -70.82
C GLU A 158 18.70 88.01 -71.66
N LEU A 159 18.35 89.30 -71.63
CA LEU A 159 17.19 89.94 -72.25
C LEU A 159 17.66 91.21 -72.95
N ASN A 160 17.56 91.27 -74.28
CA ASN A 160 17.88 92.47 -75.05
C ASN A 160 16.63 93.35 -75.21
N LEU A 161 16.74 94.64 -74.92
CA LEU A 161 15.65 95.61 -74.97
C LEU A 161 15.96 96.74 -75.95
N GLU A 162 15.01 97.05 -76.84
CA GLU A 162 15.14 98.17 -77.78
C GLU A 162 14.53 99.46 -77.21
N ALA A 163 15.03 100.59 -77.69
CA ALA A 163 14.56 101.92 -77.30
C ALA A 163 13.04 102.07 -77.51
N GLY A 164 12.32 102.48 -76.46
CA GLY A 164 10.87 102.70 -76.49
C GLY A 164 10.00 101.45 -76.34
N GLN A 165 10.57 100.26 -76.12
CA GLN A 165 9.77 99.07 -75.78
C GLN A 165 9.13 99.20 -74.37
N ASP A 166 7.98 98.52 -74.15
CA ASP A 166 7.38 98.31 -72.82
C ASP A 166 7.22 96.81 -72.58
N VAL A 167 8.16 96.23 -71.84
CA VAL A 167 8.32 94.79 -71.68
C VAL A 167 7.90 94.35 -70.29
N HIS A 168 7.01 93.35 -70.24
CA HIS A 168 6.55 92.71 -69.02
C HIS A 168 7.13 91.29 -68.89
N CYS A 169 8.03 91.11 -67.93
CA CYS A 169 8.63 89.82 -67.59
C CYS A 169 7.92 89.19 -66.38
N THR A 170 7.46 87.95 -66.53
CA THR A 170 7.01 87.10 -65.41
C THR A 170 8.07 86.04 -65.13
N VAL A 171 8.68 86.09 -63.95
CA VAL A 171 9.56 85.03 -63.43
C VAL A 171 8.69 84.05 -62.65
N THR A 172 8.80 82.75 -62.95
CA THR A 172 8.02 81.70 -62.29
C THR A 172 8.93 80.69 -61.62
N ASN A 173 8.80 80.56 -60.31
CA ASN A 173 9.47 79.54 -59.49
C ASN A 173 8.51 78.39 -59.21
N HIS A 174 8.66 77.26 -59.90
CA HIS A 174 7.86 76.07 -59.63
C HIS A 174 8.57 75.15 -58.63
N ARG A 175 7.99 74.91 -57.45
CA ARG A 175 8.62 74.08 -56.41
C ARG A 175 8.85 72.65 -56.92
N LYS A 176 10.06 72.12 -56.77
CA LYS A 176 10.36 70.71 -57.07
C LYS A 176 9.56 69.82 -56.10
N THR A 177 8.77 68.92 -56.66
CA THR A 177 7.90 68.01 -55.91
C THR A 177 8.06 66.57 -56.37
N ALA A 178 7.65 65.64 -55.52
CA ALA A 178 7.59 64.21 -55.74
C ALA A 178 6.29 63.67 -55.10
N THR A 179 6.06 62.36 -55.18
CA THR A 179 4.91 61.71 -54.53
C THR A 179 5.35 60.57 -53.61
N ILE A 180 4.72 60.45 -52.44
CA ILE A 180 4.92 59.35 -51.50
C ILE A 180 3.60 58.60 -51.30
N SER A 181 3.63 57.27 -51.41
CA SER A 181 2.54 56.38 -50.96
C SER A 181 3.04 55.51 -49.81
N LEU A 182 2.32 55.50 -48.68
CA LEU A 182 2.68 54.66 -47.53
C LEU A 182 1.91 53.34 -47.57
N ARG A 183 2.58 52.24 -47.21
CA ARG A 183 2.00 50.90 -47.15
C ARG A 183 2.19 50.27 -45.77
N SER A 184 1.10 49.85 -45.15
CA SER A 184 1.12 49.15 -43.86
C SER A 184 1.52 47.69 -44.02
N ARG A 185 2.39 47.18 -43.14
CA ARG A 185 2.73 45.76 -43.06
C ARG A 185 2.88 45.34 -41.60
N VAL A 186 2.20 44.27 -41.18
CA VAL A 186 2.28 43.71 -39.82
C VAL A 186 2.84 42.29 -39.89
N VAL A 187 3.86 41.99 -39.08
CA VAL A 187 4.59 40.70 -39.12
C VAL A 187 4.63 40.07 -37.72
N PRO A 188 4.08 38.85 -37.51
CA PRO A 188 3.22 38.12 -38.44
C PRO A 188 1.87 38.85 -38.66
N PRO A 189 1.17 38.59 -39.78
CA PRO A 189 -0.16 39.12 -40.01
C PRO A 189 -1.12 38.73 -38.87
N SER A 190 -1.86 39.70 -38.35
CA SER A 190 -2.70 39.54 -37.16
C SER A 190 -4.07 40.17 -37.41
N ARG A 191 -5.17 39.41 -37.21
CA ARG A 191 -6.53 39.93 -37.36
C ARG A 191 -6.82 40.90 -36.21
N GLY A 192 -7.38 42.06 -36.54
CA GLY A 192 -7.76 43.09 -35.55
C GLY A 192 -6.65 44.07 -35.13
N VAL A 193 -5.38 43.84 -35.49
CA VAL A 193 -4.29 44.78 -35.25
C VAL A 193 -4.20 45.80 -36.39
N ARG A 194 -4.17 47.10 -36.04
CA ARG A 194 -4.16 48.22 -36.98
C ARG A 194 -3.19 49.31 -36.55
N PHE A 195 -2.77 50.12 -37.51
CA PHE A 195 -1.84 51.23 -37.31
C PHE A 195 -2.30 52.44 -38.12
N ASP A 196 -2.03 53.64 -37.63
CA ASP A 196 -2.18 54.88 -38.38
C ASP A 196 -0.86 55.15 -39.12
N LEU A 197 -0.88 55.38 -40.43
CA LEU A 197 0.33 55.70 -41.20
C LEU A 197 0.56 57.20 -41.18
N THR A 198 1.78 57.63 -40.84
CA THR A 198 2.15 59.05 -40.74
C THR A 198 3.21 59.42 -41.77
N LEU A 199 2.98 60.55 -42.44
CA LEU A 199 3.96 61.25 -43.26
C LEU A 199 4.22 62.60 -42.60
N ASP A 200 5.49 62.86 -42.29
CA ASP A 200 5.93 63.94 -41.43
C ASP A 200 5.18 63.91 -40.09
N THR A 201 4.41 64.95 -39.76
CA THR A 201 3.57 65.01 -38.56
C THR A 201 2.10 64.61 -38.83
N ALA A 202 1.71 64.37 -40.08
CA ALA A 202 0.32 64.15 -40.47
C ALA A 202 -0.05 62.66 -40.57
N VAL A 203 -1.20 62.27 -40.01
CA VAL A 203 -1.81 60.96 -40.26
C VAL A 203 -2.42 60.95 -41.66
N VAL A 204 -1.77 60.27 -42.61
CA VAL A 204 -2.20 60.18 -44.01
C VAL A 204 -3.08 58.96 -44.32
N ALA A 205 -3.14 57.99 -43.41
CA ALA A 205 -4.22 57.00 -43.37
C ALA A 205 -4.40 56.39 -41.97
N PRO A 206 -5.52 56.66 -41.26
CA PRO A 206 -5.80 56.07 -39.95
C PRO A 206 -6.33 54.63 -40.05
N ASP A 207 -6.21 53.89 -38.95
CA ASP A 207 -6.82 52.58 -38.69
C ASP A 207 -6.52 51.48 -39.73
N VAL A 208 -5.40 51.58 -40.47
CA VAL A 208 -5.17 50.68 -41.61
C VAL A 208 -4.71 49.28 -41.20
N ARG A 209 -5.23 48.28 -41.94
CA ARG A 209 -4.82 46.88 -41.87
C ARG A 209 -3.53 46.64 -42.65
N THR A 210 -2.79 45.59 -42.29
CA THR A 210 -1.64 45.12 -43.09
C THR A 210 -2.01 44.89 -44.56
N GLY A 211 -1.15 45.34 -45.47
CA GLY A 211 -1.34 45.26 -46.92
C GLY A 211 -1.89 46.55 -47.55
N ALA A 212 -2.62 47.37 -46.79
CA ALA A 212 -3.22 48.61 -47.28
C ALA A 212 -2.16 49.67 -47.66
N THR A 213 -2.46 50.45 -48.70
CA THR A 213 -1.61 51.53 -49.24
C THR A 213 -2.41 52.83 -49.29
N THR A 214 -1.79 53.97 -49.00
CA THR A 214 -2.40 55.30 -49.19
C THR A 214 -2.56 55.64 -50.68
N LYS A 215 -3.35 56.68 -50.98
CA LYS A 215 -3.18 57.39 -52.26
C LYS A 215 -1.80 58.09 -52.26
N PRO A 216 -1.21 58.39 -53.44
CA PRO A 216 0.00 59.19 -53.50
C PRO A 216 -0.23 60.58 -52.93
N VAL A 217 0.58 60.98 -51.94
CA VAL A 217 0.62 62.32 -51.37
C VAL A 217 1.72 63.09 -52.08
N GLN A 218 1.41 64.27 -52.62
CA GLN A 218 2.42 65.15 -53.20
C GLN A 218 3.20 65.86 -52.09
N VAL A 219 4.52 65.84 -52.19
CA VAL A 219 5.46 66.48 -51.26
C VAL A 219 6.53 67.24 -52.02
N VAL A 220 7.27 68.11 -51.34
CA VAL A 220 8.44 68.80 -51.91
C VAL A 220 9.65 67.88 -52.02
N THR A 221 10.70 68.29 -52.74
CA THR A 221 12.05 67.76 -52.50
C THR A 221 12.57 68.29 -51.17
N GLY A 222 13.21 67.41 -50.39
CA GLY A 222 13.56 67.65 -48.98
C GLY A 222 13.67 66.36 -48.17
N ARG A 223 13.59 66.49 -46.84
CA ARG A 223 13.53 65.39 -45.86
C ARG A 223 12.10 65.13 -45.44
N HIS A 224 11.72 63.87 -45.32
CA HIS A 224 10.39 63.46 -44.86
C HIS A 224 10.45 62.32 -43.83
N ALA A 225 9.72 62.45 -42.74
CA ALA A 225 9.60 61.39 -41.73
C ALA A 225 8.49 60.41 -42.13
N VAL A 226 8.79 59.09 -42.12
CA VAL A 226 7.82 58.06 -42.51
C VAL A 226 7.71 57.00 -41.42
N SER A 227 6.55 56.97 -40.75
CA SER A 227 6.33 56.16 -39.55
C SER A 227 4.89 55.64 -39.46
N SER A 228 4.55 55.05 -38.31
CA SER A 228 3.20 54.63 -37.99
C SER A 228 2.93 54.62 -36.49
N ILE A 229 1.74 55.06 -36.09
CA ILE A 229 1.29 55.07 -34.70
C ILE A 229 0.43 53.83 -34.43
N ALA A 230 0.55 53.25 -33.24
CA ALA A 230 -0.27 52.10 -32.84
C ALA A 230 -1.73 52.52 -32.67
N SER A 231 -2.61 51.92 -33.47
CA SER A 231 -4.06 52.22 -33.51
C SER A 231 -4.85 51.03 -32.94
N ASN A 232 -6.13 50.87 -33.32
CA ASN A 232 -7.01 49.84 -32.74
C ASN A 232 -6.36 48.43 -32.69
N GLY A 233 -6.40 47.82 -31.50
CA GLY A 233 -5.84 46.48 -31.24
C GLY A 233 -4.30 46.40 -31.18
N ALA A 234 -3.58 47.49 -31.51
CA ALA A 234 -2.13 47.56 -31.35
C ALA A 234 -1.72 48.16 -29.99
N GLN A 235 -0.50 47.86 -29.55
CA GLN A 235 0.16 48.52 -28.44
C GLN A 235 1.62 48.74 -28.86
N ALA A 236 2.08 50.00 -28.94
CA ALA A 236 3.39 50.33 -29.54
C ALA A 236 4.55 49.51 -28.95
N ALA A 237 4.58 49.34 -27.62
CA ALA A 237 5.60 48.55 -26.92
C ALA A 237 5.62 47.03 -27.26
N ARG A 238 4.61 46.51 -27.98
CA ARG A 238 4.59 45.13 -28.51
C ARG A 238 5.15 45.03 -29.93
N TYR A 239 5.57 46.13 -30.54
CA TYR A 239 5.99 46.19 -31.93
C TYR A 239 7.35 46.88 -32.12
N GLU A 240 7.97 46.60 -33.25
CA GLU A 240 9.23 47.12 -33.73
C GLU A 240 8.98 47.64 -35.15
N PRO A 241 8.82 48.96 -35.33
CA PRO A 241 8.60 49.56 -36.64
C PRO A 241 9.90 49.59 -37.44
N SER A 242 9.78 49.46 -38.75
CA SER A 242 10.89 49.57 -39.71
C SER A 242 10.35 50.03 -41.07
N THR A 243 10.94 51.07 -41.65
CA THR A 243 10.49 51.63 -42.93
C THR A 243 11.44 51.21 -44.06
N SER A 244 10.89 50.93 -45.23
CA SER A 244 11.68 50.72 -46.46
C SER A 244 10.99 51.36 -47.67
N CYS A 245 11.71 52.20 -48.42
CA CYS A 245 11.16 53.00 -49.50
C CYS A 245 11.73 52.58 -50.86
N LYS A 246 10.92 52.68 -51.92
CA LYS A 246 11.29 52.35 -53.30
C LYS A 246 10.82 53.37 -54.31
N ALA A 247 11.68 53.67 -55.29
CA ALA A 247 11.35 54.40 -56.51
C ALA A 247 11.23 53.38 -57.66
N GLY A 248 10.01 52.98 -57.99
CA GLY A 248 9.77 51.81 -58.85
C GLY A 248 10.42 50.55 -58.27
N ASN A 249 11.35 49.95 -59.01
CA ASN A 249 12.08 48.76 -58.55
C ASN A 249 13.28 49.07 -57.64
N GLY A 250 13.87 50.26 -57.76
CA GLY A 250 15.04 50.68 -57.00
C GLY A 250 14.70 51.02 -55.54
N ASN A 251 15.57 50.66 -54.60
CA ASN A 251 15.44 51.11 -53.22
C ASN A 251 15.86 52.58 -53.11
N VAL A 252 15.16 53.36 -52.28
CA VAL A 252 15.62 54.69 -51.84
C VAL A 252 16.17 54.53 -50.43
N PRO A 253 17.43 54.94 -50.16
CA PRO A 253 17.98 54.89 -48.81
C PRO A 253 17.23 55.87 -47.89
N LEU A 254 17.08 55.46 -46.64
CA LEU A 254 16.76 56.39 -45.55
C LEU A 254 18.07 56.95 -44.97
N ASP A 255 18.02 58.16 -44.45
CA ASP A 255 19.11 58.77 -43.71
C ASP A 255 19.45 57.93 -42.46
N ALA A 256 20.73 57.59 -42.30
CA ALA A 256 21.16 56.63 -41.27
C ALA A 256 21.14 57.17 -39.84
N ALA A 257 21.07 58.49 -39.64
CA ALA A 257 21.06 59.12 -38.32
C ALA A 257 19.64 59.46 -37.84
N THR A 258 18.75 59.81 -38.78
CA THR A 258 17.38 60.28 -38.50
C THR A 258 16.29 59.27 -38.87
N GLY A 259 16.57 58.34 -39.78
CA GLY A 259 15.58 57.43 -40.35
C GLY A 259 14.65 58.06 -41.41
N GLU A 260 14.90 59.32 -41.79
CA GLU A 260 14.08 60.07 -42.74
C GLU A 260 14.32 59.63 -44.19
N LEU A 261 13.28 59.80 -45.01
CA LEU A 261 13.36 59.68 -46.47
C LEU A 261 13.91 60.99 -47.05
N VAL A 262 14.99 60.93 -47.84
CA VAL A 262 15.58 62.11 -48.49
C VAL A 262 15.25 62.11 -49.98
N LEU A 263 14.52 63.13 -50.43
CA LEU A 263 14.04 63.30 -51.80
C LEU A 263 14.86 64.36 -52.54
N THR A 264 15.80 63.94 -53.37
CA THR A 264 16.74 64.82 -54.10
C THR A 264 16.37 65.05 -55.57
N LYS A 265 15.33 64.40 -56.10
CA LYS A 265 14.92 64.51 -57.50
C LYS A 265 13.42 64.79 -57.61
N ALA A 266 13.06 65.76 -58.45
CA ALA A 266 11.67 66.05 -58.79
C ALA A 266 11.02 64.91 -59.59
N GLY A 267 9.69 64.83 -59.57
CA GLY A 267 8.89 63.89 -60.37
C GLY A 267 8.94 62.43 -59.92
N GLN A 268 9.69 62.09 -58.87
CA GLN A 268 9.74 60.72 -58.36
C GLN A 268 8.39 60.28 -57.75
N SER A 269 8.06 59.00 -57.91
CA SER A 269 6.98 58.35 -57.14
C SER A 269 7.56 57.26 -56.27
N ILE A 270 7.37 57.42 -54.96
CA ILE A 270 7.97 56.60 -53.91
C ILE A 270 6.89 55.78 -53.21
N VAL A 271 7.14 54.49 -53.01
CA VAL A 271 6.31 53.63 -52.14
C VAL A 271 7.13 53.22 -50.92
N CYS A 272 6.69 53.64 -49.74
CA CYS A 272 7.33 53.30 -48.46
C CYS A 272 6.49 52.27 -47.70
N THR A 273 7.05 51.09 -47.46
CA THR A 273 6.41 50.05 -46.63
C THR A 273 6.87 50.17 -45.19
N VAL A 274 5.95 50.53 -44.30
CA VAL A 274 6.16 50.56 -42.84
C VAL A 274 5.81 49.19 -42.28
N THR A 275 6.84 48.44 -41.89
CA THR A 275 6.73 47.10 -41.30
C THR A 275 6.77 47.18 -39.78
N ASN A 276 5.61 46.96 -39.15
CA ASN A 276 5.47 46.73 -37.71
C ASN A 276 5.67 45.25 -37.40
N ARG A 277 6.87 44.87 -36.94
CA ARG A 277 7.15 43.50 -36.50
C ARG A 277 6.73 43.34 -35.03
N ARG A 278 5.89 42.37 -34.73
CA ARG A 278 5.49 42.01 -33.36
C ARG A 278 6.74 41.51 -32.62
N ARG A 279 7.04 42.11 -31.47
CA ARG A 279 8.07 41.65 -30.53
C ARG A 279 7.60 40.35 -29.86
N GLU A 280 8.54 39.52 -29.45
CA GLU A 280 8.25 38.13 -29.06
C GLU A 280 8.86 37.81 -27.69
N GLY A 281 8.16 37.02 -26.89
CA GLY A 281 8.67 36.46 -25.64
C GLY A 281 9.02 34.99 -25.81
N PHE A 282 9.86 34.47 -24.92
CA PHE A 282 10.26 33.06 -24.92
C PHE A 282 10.08 32.43 -23.54
N LEU A 283 9.51 31.22 -23.50
CA LEU A 283 9.36 30.39 -22.32
C LEU A 283 10.09 29.06 -22.51
N THR A 284 10.98 28.72 -21.59
CA THR A 284 11.65 27.41 -21.55
C THR A 284 11.19 26.71 -20.27
N VAL A 285 10.69 25.48 -20.36
CA VAL A 285 10.02 24.80 -19.24
C VAL A 285 10.72 23.48 -18.92
N THR A 286 11.34 23.41 -17.74
CA THR A 286 12.04 22.21 -17.25
C THR A 286 11.23 21.51 -16.17
N HIS A 287 10.98 20.20 -16.33
CA HIS A 287 10.30 19.38 -15.33
C HIS A 287 11.32 18.75 -14.35
N ARG A 288 10.98 18.69 -13.06
CA ARG A 288 11.75 17.95 -12.04
C ARG A 288 10.81 17.17 -11.12
N MET A 289 11.17 15.95 -10.81
CA MET A 289 10.53 15.14 -9.78
C MET A 289 11.29 15.20 -8.45
N HIS A 290 10.55 15.07 -7.35
CA HIS A 290 11.06 14.80 -6.00
C HIS A 290 10.27 13.64 -5.36
N PRO A 291 10.94 12.60 -4.80
CA PRO A 291 12.39 12.42 -4.74
C PRO A 291 13.03 12.26 -6.12
N ALA A 292 14.35 12.44 -6.19
CA ALA A 292 15.11 12.21 -7.42
C ALA A 292 15.08 10.71 -7.80
N GLY A 293 15.16 10.42 -9.10
CA GLY A 293 15.03 9.05 -9.63
C GLY A 293 13.59 8.59 -9.88
N ASP A 294 12.57 9.34 -9.44
CA ASP A 294 11.17 9.01 -9.75
C ASP A 294 10.87 9.16 -11.25
N THR A 295 10.26 8.13 -11.84
CA THR A 295 10.00 7.98 -13.28
C THR A 295 8.73 8.68 -13.77
N SER A 296 7.99 9.37 -12.89
CA SER A 296 6.76 10.09 -13.23
C SER A 296 7.00 11.16 -14.31
N ARG A 297 6.04 11.28 -15.23
CA ARG A 297 6.10 12.14 -16.42
C ARG A 297 4.98 13.18 -16.43
N ALA A 298 5.22 14.29 -17.13
CA ALA A 298 4.30 15.42 -17.19
C ALA A 298 4.00 15.88 -18.62
N ASP A 299 2.74 16.20 -18.89
CA ASP A 299 2.34 16.89 -20.12
C ASP A 299 2.41 18.40 -19.85
N VAL A 300 3.18 19.14 -20.66
CA VAL A 300 3.40 20.59 -20.51
C VAL A 300 2.53 21.35 -21.50
N PHE A 301 1.75 22.30 -21.00
CA PHE A 301 0.87 23.17 -21.76
C PHE A 301 1.26 24.64 -21.56
N VAL A 302 1.23 25.43 -22.64
CA VAL A 302 1.39 26.89 -22.59
C VAL A 302 0.26 27.52 -23.39
N ASN A 303 -0.51 28.41 -22.74
CA ASN A 303 -1.72 29.04 -23.23
C ASN A 303 -2.75 28.00 -23.75
N GLY A 304 -2.99 26.95 -22.95
CA GLY A 304 -3.88 25.83 -23.30
C GLY A 304 -3.36 24.85 -24.36
N ARG A 305 -2.32 25.21 -25.11
CA ARG A 305 -1.74 24.34 -26.16
C ARG A 305 -0.68 23.41 -25.56
N LEU A 306 -0.80 22.10 -25.83
CA LEU A 306 0.22 21.09 -25.51
C LEU A 306 1.55 21.45 -26.21
N ARG A 307 2.65 21.38 -25.48
CA ARG A 307 4.02 21.69 -25.94
C ARG A 307 5.00 20.53 -25.77
N SER A 308 4.76 19.63 -24.82
CA SER A 308 5.45 18.35 -24.70
C SER A 308 4.54 17.34 -24.00
N ARG A 309 4.57 16.08 -24.45
CA ARG A 309 3.85 14.95 -23.83
C ARG A 309 4.85 14.06 -23.10
N GLY A 310 4.52 13.64 -21.89
CA GLY A 310 5.30 12.65 -21.13
C GLY A 310 6.71 13.09 -20.77
N LEU A 311 6.94 14.39 -20.52
CA LEU A 311 8.25 14.96 -20.21
C LEU A 311 8.82 14.36 -18.91
N PRO A 312 9.98 13.69 -18.94
CA PRO A 312 10.58 13.06 -17.75
C PRO A 312 11.19 14.08 -16.79
N SER A 313 11.53 13.65 -15.58
CA SER A 313 12.34 14.46 -14.66
C SER A 313 13.69 14.83 -15.30
N GLY A 314 14.08 16.09 -15.21
CA GLY A 314 15.26 16.65 -15.88
C GLY A 314 15.01 17.07 -17.33
N GLY A 315 13.94 16.59 -17.97
CA GLY A 315 13.56 17.00 -19.32
C GLY A 315 13.13 18.47 -19.38
N SER A 316 13.47 19.12 -20.50
CA SER A 316 12.99 20.47 -20.81
C SER A 316 12.23 20.48 -22.12
N VAL A 317 11.20 21.31 -22.21
CA VAL A 317 10.62 21.74 -23.50
C VAL A 317 11.59 22.73 -24.14
N GLU A 318 11.76 22.64 -25.46
CA GLU A 318 12.49 23.61 -26.27
C GLU A 318 11.86 25.01 -26.20
N ARG A 319 12.63 26.04 -26.55
CA ARG A 319 12.32 27.47 -26.37
C ARG A 319 10.97 27.88 -26.99
N ILE A 320 9.93 27.97 -26.16
CA ILE A 320 8.54 28.20 -26.56
C ILE A 320 8.33 29.68 -26.86
N LYS A 321 8.17 30.02 -28.14
CA LYS A 321 7.71 31.35 -28.59
C LYS A 321 6.30 31.66 -28.06
N VAL A 322 6.15 32.84 -27.46
CA VAL A 322 4.90 33.39 -26.91
C VAL A 322 4.74 34.89 -27.23
N GLU A 323 3.51 35.39 -27.12
CA GLU A 323 3.27 36.83 -27.21
C GLU A 323 3.70 37.55 -25.92
N PRO A 324 4.19 38.80 -26.01
CA PRO A 324 4.39 39.66 -24.85
C PRO A 324 3.07 39.89 -24.11
N GLY A 325 3.11 39.81 -22.78
CA GLY A 325 1.94 39.92 -21.90
C GLY A 325 1.81 38.74 -20.95
N THR A 326 0.63 38.61 -20.35
CA THR A 326 0.27 37.48 -19.49
C THR A 326 0.11 36.21 -20.31
N ASN A 327 0.92 35.20 -19.98
CA ASN A 327 0.87 33.85 -20.52
C ASN A 327 0.46 32.89 -19.40
N ARG A 328 0.02 31.67 -19.73
CA ARG A 328 -0.36 30.63 -18.76
C ARG A 328 0.46 29.37 -18.97
N LEU A 329 1.19 28.93 -17.95
CA LEU A 329 1.91 27.67 -17.88
C LEU A 329 1.09 26.67 -17.05
N GLN A 330 0.75 25.52 -17.63
CA GLN A 330 0.02 24.45 -16.95
C GLN A 330 0.71 23.11 -17.20
N LEU A 331 0.73 22.22 -16.20
CA LEU A 331 1.19 20.84 -16.37
C LEU A 331 0.09 19.87 -15.95
N ALA A 332 -0.22 18.89 -16.79
CA ALA A 332 -0.98 17.70 -16.41
C ALA A 332 -0.02 16.55 -16.05
N ALA A 333 -0.49 15.51 -15.36
CA ALA A 333 0.26 14.26 -15.27
C ALA A 333 -0.12 13.40 -16.48
N SER A 334 0.87 12.77 -17.13
CA SER A 334 0.64 12.03 -18.37
C SER A 334 -0.01 10.67 -18.05
N GLY A 335 -1.32 10.55 -18.26
CA GLY A 335 -2.08 9.32 -18.00
C GLY A 335 -2.55 9.11 -16.54
N PHE A 336 -2.32 10.09 -15.66
CA PHE A 336 -2.74 10.02 -14.25
C PHE A 336 -3.33 11.36 -13.78
N GLY A 337 -4.16 11.33 -12.74
CA GLY A 337 -4.76 12.53 -12.16
C GLY A 337 -3.73 13.49 -11.55
N THR A 338 -3.95 14.80 -11.67
CA THR A 338 -3.08 15.84 -11.08
C THR A 338 -3.05 15.82 -9.55
N ALA A 339 -4.05 15.21 -8.90
CA ALA A 339 -4.16 15.10 -7.44
C ALA A 339 -2.98 14.39 -6.77
N ALA A 340 -2.22 13.55 -7.47
CA ALA A 340 -1.13 12.77 -6.86
C ALA A 340 0.16 13.56 -6.54
N PHE A 341 0.24 14.85 -6.91
CA PHE A 341 1.48 15.63 -6.77
C PHE A 341 1.26 17.05 -6.22
N TYR A 342 2.04 17.44 -5.22
CA TYR A 342 2.29 18.84 -4.95
C TYR A 342 3.16 19.42 -6.07
N THR A 343 2.74 20.51 -6.70
CA THR A 343 3.50 21.16 -7.78
C THR A 343 3.97 22.54 -7.31
N THR A 344 5.25 22.86 -7.56
CA THR A 344 5.83 24.18 -7.30
C THR A 344 6.56 24.67 -8.54
N THR A 345 6.36 25.93 -8.92
CA THR A 345 6.98 26.53 -10.10
C THR A 345 7.87 27.70 -9.71
N ARG A 346 9.06 27.79 -10.31
CA ARG A 346 9.96 28.95 -10.17
C ARG A 346 10.41 29.41 -11.56
N CYS A 347 10.05 30.63 -11.93
CA CYS A 347 10.41 31.23 -13.21
C CYS A 347 11.44 32.35 -13.03
N ARG A 348 12.33 32.52 -14.01
CA ARG A 348 13.39 33.54 -14.00
C ARG A 348 13.75 34.02 -15.40
N ASN A 349 14.12 35.28 -15.54
CA ASN A 349 14.84 35.84 -16.69
C ASN A 349 16.30 36.05 -16.28
N GLY A 350 17.22 35.25 -16.82
CA GLY A 350 18.60 35.19 -16.35
C GLY A 350 18.67 34.86 -14.85
N ARG A 351 19.09 35.83 -14.03
CA ARG A 351 19.11 35.75 -12.55
C ARG A 351 17.86 36.33 -11.88
N THR A 352 17.07 37.14 -12.58
CA THR A 352 15.93 37.89 -12.02
C THR A 352 14.68 37.00 -11.92
N PRO A 353 14.05 36.85 -10.74
CA PRO A 353 12.79 36.11 -10.60
C PRO A 353 11.67 36.70 -11.47
N VAL A 354 10.83 35.83 -12.02
CA VAL A 354 9.60 36.19 -12.73
C VAL A 354 8.44 35.61 -11.93
N GLN A 355 7.51 36.48 -11.51
CA GLN A 355 6.34 36.07 -10.73
C GLN A 355 5.39 35.21 -11.57
N ILE A 356 4.85 34.18 -10.94
CA ILE A 356 3.83 33.29 -11.48
C ILE A 356 2.80 33.01 -10.39
N ASP A 357 1.51 33.10 -10.71
CA ASP A 357 0.42 32.89 -9.75
C ASP A 357 0.09 31.39 -9.54
N GLY A 358 -0.79 31.12 -8.58
CA GLY A 358 -1.26 29.75 -8.28
C GLY A 358 -2.07 29.09 -9.42
N ASN A 359 -2.55 29.87 -10.39
CA ASN A 359 -3.29 29.40 -11.56
C ASN A 359 -2.39 29.15 -12.78
N GLY A 360 -1.09 29.45 -12.66
CA GLY A 360 -0.06 29.29 -13.69
C GLY A 360 0.18 30.51 -14.58
N TYR A 361 -0.41 31.67 -14.28
CA TYR A 361 -0.23 32.89 -15.07
C TYR A 361 1.06 33.62 -14.72
N LEU A 362 1.84 34.01 -15.74
CA LEU A 362 3.06 34.80 -15.62
C LEU A 362 3.19 35.83 -16.73
N TYR A 363 3.80 36.99 -16.42
CA TYR A 363 3.99 38.06 -17.40
C TYR A 363 5.36 37.98 -18.08
N VAL A 364 5.37 37.93 -19.41
CA VAL A 364 6.58 37.90 -20.25
C VAL A 364 6.65 39.19 -21.05
N ARG A 365 7.71 40.00 -20.88
CA ARG A 365 7.90 41.22 -21.67
C ARG A 365 8.31 40.91 -23.12
N ALA A 366 8.22 41.94 -23.96
CA ALA A 366 8.82 41.93 -25.28
C ALA A 366 10.32 41.61 -25.20
N ASN A 367 10.79 40.72 -26.07
CA ASN A 367 12.18 40.25 -26.18
C ASN A 367 12.74 39.62 -24.88
N GLN A 368 11.87 39.20 -23.94
CA GLN A 368 12.25 38.53 -22.69
C GLN A 368 12.27 37.01 -22.86
N GLU A 369 13.34 36.36 -22.39
CA GLU A 369 13.37 34.91 -22.19
C GLU A 369 13.11 34.56 -20.71
N VAL A 370 12.30 33.53 -20.47
CA VAL A 370 11.89 33.10 -19.13
C VAL A 370 12.05 31.59 -19.01
N LEU A 371 12.96 31.16 -18.14
CA LEU A 371 13.17 29.77 -17.77
C LEU A 371 12.32 29.45 -16.53
N CYS A 372 11.36 28.54 -16.67
CA CYS A 372 10.52 28.03 -15.59
C CYS A 372 10.90 26.59 -15.23
N THR A 373 11.37 26.38 -14.00
CA THR A 373 11.52 25.04 -13.43
C THR A 373 10.26 24.68 -12.66
N VAL A 374 9.60 23.59 -13.05
CA VAL A 374 8.43 23.04 -12.36
C VAL A 374 8.83 21.78 -11.61
N THR A 375 8.83 21.86 -10.28
CA THR A 375 9.15 20.73 -9.40
C THR A 375 7.87 20.10 -8.87
N ARG A 376 7.67 18.84 -9.22
CA ARG A 376 6.59 17.97 -8.71
C ARG A 376 7.11 17.09 -7.59
N ARG A 377 6.34 16.99 -6.52
CA ARG A 377 6.60 16.13 -5.37
C ARG A 377 5.39 15.22 -5.17
N LYS A 378 5.58 13.89 -5.19
CA LYS A 378 4.48 12.96 -4.86
C LYS A 378 3.89 13.32 -3.50
N GLN A 379 2.56 13.33 -3.41
CA GLN A 379 1.91 13.42 -2.11
C GLN A 379 2.23 12.14 -1.33
N PRO A 380 2.57 12.23 -0.04
CA PRO A 380 2.82 11.03 0.75
C PRO A 380 1.52 10.32 1.11
N ALA A 381 1.60 9.01 1.31
CA ALA A 381 0.58 8.19 1.93
C ALA A 381 1.07 7.70 3.30
N GLU A 382 0.16 7.27 4.17
CA GLU A 382 0.50 6.59 5.44
C GLU A 382 0.06 5.13 5.39
N LEU A 383 1.01 4.19 5.40
CA LEU A 383 0.76 2.75 5.38
C LEU A 383 0.93 2.12 6.76
N THR A 384 -0.10 1.44 7.24
CA THR A 384 -0.03 0.51 8.38
C THR A 384 -0.14 -0.92 7.85
N ILE A 385 0.76 -1.81 8.26
CA ILE A 385 0.73 -3.25 7.94
C ILE A 385 0.38 -4.02 9.21
N ALA A 386 -0.63 -4.90 9.16
CA ALA A 386 -1.07 -5.73 10.27
C ALA A 386 -0.90 -7.23 9.96
N ASN A 387 -0.28 -7.99 10.86
CA ASN A 387 -0.26 -9.46 10.79
C ASN A 387 -1.56 -10.03 11.37
N ARG A 388 -2.22 -10.94 10.64
CA ARG A 388 -3.26 -11.82 11.17
C ARG A 388 -2.92 -13.28 10.86
N VAL A 389 -2.99 -14.14 11.87
CA VAL A 389 -2.74 -15.58 11.71
C VAL A 389 -3.95 -16.38 12.20
N HIS A 390 -4.41 -17.33 11.38
CA HIS A 390 -5.58 -18.16 11.67
C HIS A 390 -5.29 -19.65 11.45
N GLY A 391 -6.01 -20.51 12.17
CA GLY A 391 -5.93 -21.97 12.04
C GLY A 391 -5.40 -22.68 13.30
N PRO A 392 -5.27 -24.01 13.26
CA PRO A 392 -4.86 -24.80 14.41
C PRO A 392 -3.39 -24.54 14.79
N GLY A 393 -3.13 -24.42 16.10
CA GLY A 393 -1.77 -24.33 16.67
C GLY A 393 -1.03 -22.99 16.47
N VAL A 394 -1.60 -21.99 15.80
CA VAL A 394 -0.87 -20.79 15.33
C VAL A 394 -0.52 -19.75 16.39
N GLY A 395 -0.86 -19.95 17.67
CA GLY A 395 -0.77 -18.92 18.71
C GLY A 395 0.63 -18.34 18.98
N ALA A 396 1.70 -19.04 18.57
CA ALA A 396 3.08 -18.60 18.70
C ALA A 396 3.72 -18.13 17.36
N ALA A 397 2.97 -18.09 16.27
CA ALA A 397 3.45 -17.64 14.96
C ALA A 397 3.93 -16.18 15.01
N LYS A 398 5.12 -15.92 14.45
CA LYS A 398 5.71 -14.59 14.32
C LYS A 398 6.31 -14.39 12.93
N VAL A 399 6.20 -13.15 12.43
CA VAL A 399 6.68 -12.72 11.11
C VAL A 399 7.51 -11.44 11.22
N ALA A 400 8.36 -11.18 10.23
CA ALA A 400 8.84 -9.84 9.92
C ALA A 400 8.30 -9.41 8.55
N PHE A 401 8.16 -8.11 8.35
CA PHE A 401 7.78 -7.56 7.05
C PHE A 401 8.96 -6.88 6.36
N ARG A 402 8.99 -7.01 5.04
CA ARG A 402 9.82 -6.22 4.13
C ARG A 402 8.91 -5.32 3.28
N LEU A 403 9.30 -4.06 3.15
CA LEU A 403 8.70 -3.10 2.24
C LEU A 403 9.75 -2.76 1.17
N ASP A 404 9.43 -2.98 -0.10
CA ASP A 404 10.36 -2.79 -1.23
C ASP A 404 11.73 -3.48 -1.01
N GLY A 405 11.68 -4.68 -0.43
CA GLY A 405 12.85 -5.49 -0.07
C GLY A 405 13.57 -5.10 1.24
N LYS A 406 13.28 -3.94 1.83
CA LYS A 406 13.90 -3.46 3.08
C LYS A 406 13.09 -3.88 4.30
N PRO A 407 13.72 -4.36 5.40
CA PRO A 407 12.98 -4.75 6.61
C PRO A 407 12.27 -3.54 7.22
N VAL A 408 11.06 -3.74 7.75
CA VAL A 408 10.26 -2.69 8.41
C VAL A 408 9.61 -3.19 9.70
N GLY A 409 9.62 -2.34 10.73
CA GLY A 409 9.02 -2.64 12.03
C GLY A 409 9.92 -3.52 12.92
N LYS A 410 9.28 -4.31 13.80
CA LYS A 410 9.98 -5.28 14.66
C LYS A 410 10.20 -6.59 13.92
N GLU A 411 11.33 -7.24 14.18
CA GLU A 411 11.72 -8.50 13.55
C GLU A 411 10.85 -9.72 13.95
N ALA A 412 9.90 -9.59 14.87
CA ALA A 412 9.04 -10.70 15.29
C ALA A 412 7.65 -10.26 15.78
N LEU A 413 6.72 -10.08 14.84
CA LEU A 413 5.34 -9.65 15.04
C LEU A 413 4.39 -10.85 15.19
N GLY A 414 3.76 -10.98 16.36
CA GLY A 414 2.71 -11.97 16.59
C GLY A 414 1.37 -11.60 15.91
N ASN A 415 0.38 -12.48 16.04
CA ASN A 415 -0.98 -12.25 15.56
C ASN A 415 -1.60 -10.96 16.14
N GLY A 416 -2.08 -10.07 15.28
CA GLY A 416 -2.57 -8.73 15.65
C GLY A 416 -1.48 -7.67 15.79
N GLY A 417 -0.19 -8.01 15.64
CA GLY A 417 0.91 -7.05 15.64
C GLY A 417 0.94 -6.19 14.37
N THR A 418 1.39 -4.95 14.50
CA THR A 418 1.38 -3.95 13.42
C THR A 418 2.74 -3.28 13.19
N VAL A 419 2.94 -2.78 11.97
CA VAL A 419 4.04 -1.90 11.55
C VAL A 419 3.47 -0.61 10.99
N GLY A 420 4.02 0.54 11.39
CA GLY A 420 3.61 1.86 10.91
C GLY A 420 2.88 2.70 11.97
N PRO A 421 2.25 3.82 11.57
CA PRO A 421 2.10 4.29 10.19
C PRO A 421 3.45 4.69 9.55
N LEU A 422 3.77 4.12 8.40
CA LEU A 422 4.93 4.44 7.58
C LEU A 422 4.56 5.54 6.58
N ARG A 423 5.28 6.66 6.55
CA ARG A 423 5.10 7.68 5.51
C ARG A 423 5.88 7.32 4.25
N LEU A 424 5.14 7.05 3.18
CA LEU A 424 5.63 6.57 1.88
C LEU A 424 5.19 7.53 0.78
N ALA A 425 5.62 7.30 -0.46
CA ALA A 425 5.11 8.04 -1.61
C ALA A 425 3.80 7.42 -2.11
N SER A 426 2.95 8.19 -2.80
CA SER A 426 1.81 7.64 -3.54
C SER A 426 2.26 6.74 -4.70
N GLY A 427 1.63 5.59 -4.88
CA GLY A 427 1.93 4.60 -5.92
C GLY A 427 2.26 3.21 -5.37
N ARG A 428 2.78 2.34 -6.24
CA ARG A 428 2.99 0.92 -5.93
C ARG A 428 4.17 0.69 -4.97
N HIS A 429 3.89 -0.02 -3.88
CA HIS A 429 4.88 -0.51 -2.91
C HIS A 429 4.71 -2.03 -2.72
N LEU A 430 5.82 -2.77 -2.62
CA LEU A 430 5.81 -4.22 -2.44
C LEU A 430 5.85 -4.59 -0.96
N ILE A 431 4.78 -5.20 -0.45
CA ILE A 431 4.76 -5.84 0.86
C ILE A 431 5.18 -7.30 0.70
N ALA A 432 6.26 -7.69 1.37
CA ALA A 432 6.73 -9.07 1.47
C ALA A 432 6.82 -9.49 2.94
N GLU A 433 6.64 -10.77 3.20
CA GLU A 433 6.66 -11.35 4.55
C GLU A 433 7.82 -12.34 4.69
N VAL A 434 8.37 -12.44 5.90
CA VAL A 434 9.50 -13.29 6.22
C VAL A 434 9.18 -14.08 7.49
N GLY A 435 9.30 -15.41 7.42
CA GLY A 435 9.22 -16.28 8.58
C GLY A 435 10.43 -16.11 9.48
N VAL A 436 10.20 -15.89 10.78
CA VAL A 436 11.26 -15.57 11.78
C VAL A 436 11.22 -16.52 12.98
N SER A 437 10.60 -17.68 12.81
CA SER A 437 10.56 -18.75 13.80
C SER A 437 10.55 -20.10 13.07
N PRO A 438 11.22 -21.14 13.58
CA PRO A 438 11.08 -22.50 13.05
C PRO A 438 9.65 -23.05 13.15
N THR A 439 8.77 -22.41 13.92
CA THR A 439 7.33 -22.74 13.98
C THR A 439 6.49 -22.01 12.92
N HIS A 440 7.10 -21.15 12.11
CA HIS A 440 6.45 -20.31 11.11
C HIS A 440 7.19 -20.31 9.76
N ASP A 441 7.42 -21.52 9.23
CA ASP A 441 7.63 -21.72 7.80
C ASP A 441 6.37 -21.30 7.04
N LEU A 442 6.51 -20.32 6.14
CA LEU A 442 5.44 -19.76 5.31
C LEU A 442 4.87 -20.79 4.31
N SER A 443 5.61 -21.85 3.96
CA SER A 443 5.11 -22.91 3.08
C SER A 443 3.84 -23.57 3.64
N LEU A 444 3.77 -23.68 4.98
CA LEU A 444 2.67 -24.29 5.71
C LEU A 444 1.42 -23.40 5.79
N PHE A 445 1.43 -22.21 5.20
CA PHE A 445 0.31 -21.26 5.23
C PHE A 445 -0.20 -20.96 3.81
N ARG A 446 -1.45 -20.51 3.74
CA ARG A 446 -1.99 -19.77 2.60
C ARG A 446 -2.04 -18.30 3.01
N GLN A 447 -1.15 -17.51 2.43
CA GLN A 447 -1.07 -16.07 2.63
C GLN A 447 -2.09 -15.37 1.72
N SER A 448 -2.66 -14.27 2.20
CA SER A 448 -3.40 -13.30 1.39
C SER A 448 -3.20 -11.91 1.99
N THR A 449 -3.28 -10.85 1.18
CA THR A 449 -3.15 -9.47 1.65
C THR A 449 -4.34 -8.66 1.18
N SER A 450 -5.02 -8.00 2.12
CA SER A 450 -6.14 -7.10 1.85
C SER A 450 -5.78 -5.70 2.34
N CYS A 451 -6.03 -4.66 1.54
CA CYS A 451 -5.73 -3.28 1.91
C CYS A 451 -6.99 -2.42 1.79
N SER A 452 -7.16 -1.48 2.71
CA SER A 452 -8.28 -0.54 2.73
C SER A 452 -7.82 0.82 3.22
N SER A 453 -8.57 1.85 2.86
CA SER A 453 -8.33 3.24 3.24
C SER A 453 -9.64 3.93 3.58
N GLN A 454 -9.58 5.25 3.75
CA GLN A 454 -10.75 6.10 4.01
C GLN A 454 -11.69 6.21 2.78
N SER A 455 -11.22 5.89 1.57
CA SER A 455 -12.02 5.93 0.34
C SER A 455 -12.55 4.55 -0.10
N GLY A 456 -12.07 3.45 0.49
CA GLY A 456 -12.61 2.11 0.27
C GLY A 456 -11.55 0.99 0.27
N ALA A 457 -11.72 0.01 -0.61
CA ALA A 457 -10.75 -1.05 -0.83
C ALA A 457 -9.60 -0.55 -1.72
N VAL A 458 -8.35 -0.85 -1.33
CA VAL A 458 -7.15 -0.50 -2.09
C VAL A 458 -6.65 -1.74 -2.82
N ALA A 459 -6.32 -1.58 -4.10
CA ALA A 459 -5.89 -2.69 -4.95
C ALA A 459 -4.57 -3.33 -4.47
N VAL A 460 -4.53 -4.67 -4.47
CA VAL A 460 -3.35 -5.47 -4.15
C VAL A 460 -3.14 -6.50 -5.25
N THR A 461 -2.01 -6.42 -5.95
CA THR A 461 -1.67 -7.34 -7.04
C THR A 461 -0.24 -7.88 -6.84
N GLY A 462 -0.11 -9.20 -6.63
CA GLY A 462 1.18 -9.87 -6.45
C GLY A 462 2.01 -9.33 -5.28
N GLY A 463 1.38 -9.05 -4.14
CA GLY A 463 2.00 -8.43 -2.96
C GLY A 463 2.25 -6.91 -3.08
N GLY A 464 2.14 -6.35 -4.28
CA GLY A 464 2.21 -4.90 -4.50
C GLY A 464 0.88 -4.22 -4.18
N VAL A 465 0.89 -3.22 -3.30
CA VAL A 465 -0.24 -2.33 -3.00
C VAL A 465 -0.03 -0.97 -3.65
N ASP A 466 -1.06 -0.43 -4.30
CA ASP A 466 -1.02 0.90 -4.92
C ASP A 466 -1.57 1.97 -3.94
N LEU A 467 -0.67 2.67 -3.23
CA LEU A 467 -1.04 3.62 -2.18
C LEU A 467 -1.64 4.92 -2.78
N PRO A 468 -2.89 5.30 -2.46
CA PRO A 468 -3.49 6.54 -2.95
C PRO A 468 -2.84 7.79 -2.33
N ALA A 469 -2.93 8.91 -3.03
CA ALA A 469 -2.29 10.16 -2.65
C ALA A 469 -2.95 10.81 -1.42
N GLY A 470 -2.17 11.11 -0.37
CA GLY A 470 -2.64 11.75 0.85
C GLY A 470 -3.42 10.84 1.81
N GLU A 471 -3.75 9.61 1.42
CA GLU A 471 -4.59 8.71 2.20
C GLU A 471 -3.82 7.92 3.27
N LYS A 472 -4.60 7.40 4.23
CA LYS A 472 -4.14 6.41 5.22
C LYS A 472 -4.63 5.03 4.79
N VAL A 473 -3.69 4.13 4.47
CA VAL A 473 -3.95 2.76 4.05
C VAL A 473 -3.60 1.80 5.19
N THR A 474 -4.51 0.89 5.52
CA THR A 474 -4.25 -0.25 6.39
C THR A 474 -4.30 -1.53 5.56
N CYS A 475 -3.16 -2.21 5.46
CA CYS A 475 -3.01 -3.52 4.85
C CYS A 475 -2.98 -4.60 5.93
N THR A 476 -3.83 -5.60 5.81
CA THR A 476 -3.82 -6.79 6.66
C THR A 476 -3.26 -7.96 5.84
N VAL A 477 -2.12 -8.49 6.26
CA VAL A 477 -1.56 -9.74 5.76
C VAL A 477 -2.15 -10.88 6.60
N ILE A 478 -2.84 -11.80 5.95
CA ILE A 478 -3.65 -12.85 6.56
C ILE A 478 -3.05 -14.21 6.19
N ASN A 479 -2.49 -14.87 7.20
CA ASN A 479 -1.87 -16.19 7.10
C ASN A 479 -2.79 -17.27 7.67
N ILE A 480 -3.38 -18.08 6.78
CA ILE A 480 -4.23 -19.21 7.17
C ILE A 480 -3.38 -20.48 7.16
N ARG A 481 -3.15 -21.10 8.32
CA ARG A 481 -2.40 -22.36 8.44
C ARG A 481 -3.10 -23.45 7.63
N ARG A 482 -2.39 -24.03 6.66
CA ARG A 482 -2.82 -25.25 5.95
C ARG A 482 -3.03 -26.34 7.00
N ALA A 483 -4.06 -27.15 6.79
CA ALA A 483 -4.56 -28.05 7.82
C ALA A 483 -5.14 -29.32 7.20
N GLY A 484 -5.00 -30.42 7.93
CA GLY A 484 -5.69 -31.68 7.66
C GLY A 484 -6.53 -32.10 8.87
N THR A 485 -7.08 -33.30 8.79
CA THR A 485 -7.82 -33.95 9.88
C THR A 485 -7.03 -35.14 10.37
N LEU A 486 -6.87 -35.25 11.68
CA LEU A 486 -6.28 -36.39 12.35
C LEU A 486 -7.35 -37.08 13.18
N ARG A 487 -7.57 -38.36 12.88
CA ARG A 487 -8.55 -39.24 13.51
C ARG A 487 -7.81 -40.25 14.37
N VAL A 488 -8.14 -40.32 15.65
CA VAL A 488 -7.55 -41.31 16.55
C VAL A 488 -8.62 -42.33 16.93
N LEU A 489 -8.37 -43.60 16.61
CA LEU A 489 -9.24 -44.74 16.88
C LEU A 489 -8.68 -45.53 18.07
N PRO A 490 -9.23 -45.37 19.29
CA PRO A 490 -8.77 -46.10 20.47
C PRO A 490 -9.27 -47.55 20.45
N VAL A 491 -8.36 -48.52 20.56
CA VAL A 491 -8.70 -49.95 20.62
C VAL A 491 -8.01 -50.60 21.81
N VAL A 492 -8.78 -51.30 22.64
CA VAL A 492 -8.25 -52.16 23.70
C VAL A 492 -8.54 -53.61 23.32
N ALA A 493 -7.53 -54.48 23.44
CA ALA A 493 -7.59 -55.87 23.00
C ALA A 493 -7.11 -56.82 24.11
N GLY A 494 -7.66 -58.02 24.15
CA GLY A 494 -7.31 -59.07 25.12
C GLY A 494 -8.50 -59.61 25.91
N PRO A 495 -8.28 -60.61 26.78
CA PRO A 495 -9.34 -61.23 27.56
C PRO A 495 -9.86 -60.30 28.68
N PHE A 496 -11.16 -59.98 28.61
CA PHE A 496 -11.99 -59.38 29.66
C PHE A 496 -11.49 -58.08 30.33
N GLU A 497 -11.84 -56.93 29.76
CA GLU A 497 -12.40 -55.79 30.54
C GLU A 497 -13.43 -55.04 29.67
N HIS A 498 -14.58 -54.69 30.26
CA HIS A 498 -15.38 -53.55 29.82
C HIS A 498 -15.03 -52.34 30.69
N GLY A 499 -14.90 -51.15 30.11
CA GLY A 499 -14.71 -49.90 30.86
C GLY A 499 -13.24 -49.47 31.12
N THR A 500 -12.27 -49.93 30.34
CA THR A 500 -10.90 -49.40 30.38
C THR A 500 -10.86 -47.93 29.92
N HIS A 501 -10.62 -47.01 30.86
CA HIS A 501 -10.48 -45.58 30.56
C HIS A 501 -9.25 -45.32 29.67
N PHE A 502 -9.51 -44.86 28.45
CA PHE A 502 -8.54 -44.56 27.41
C PHE A 502 -8.68 -43.09 27.02
N VAL A 503 -7.57 -42.35 27.01
CA VAL A 503 -7.54 -40.94 26.60
C VAL A 503 -6.45 -40.78 25.54
N PRO A 504 -6.79 -40.56 24.25
CA PRO A 504 -5.80 -40.27 23.23
C PRO A 504 -5.17 -38.90 23.47
N VAL A 505 -3.90 -38.74 23.09
CA VAL A 505 -3.23 -37.44 23.03
C VAL A 505 -2.73 -37.17 21.61
N ILE A 506 -2.86 -35.92 21.17
CA ILE A 506 -2.33 -35.40 19.92
C ILE A 506 -1.42 -34.22 20.28
N ASP A 507 -0.15 -34.25 19.84
CA ASP A 507 0.88 -33.25 20.17
C ASP A 507 0.98 -32.95 21.68
N GLY A 508 0.86 -34.00 22.50
CA GLY A 508 0.89 -33.94 23.96
C GLY A 508 -0.38 -33.40 24.64
N ARG A 509 -1.40 -32.99 23.88
CA ARG A 509 -2.68 -32.52 24.41
C ARG A 509 -3.70 -33.64 24.43
N ALA A 510 -4.47 -33.76 25.52
CA ALA A 510 -5.58 -34.71 25.60
C ALA A 510 -6.64 -34.38 24.54
N ALA A 511 -6.84 -35.29 23.60
CA ALA A 511 -7.88 -35.19 22.60
C ALA A 511 -9.16 -35.79 23.22
N SER A 512 -10.14 -34.94 23.50
CA SER A 512 -11.30 -35.31 24.31
C SER A 512 -12.20 -36.33 23.59
N VAL A 513 -12.42 -37.48 24.22
CA VAL A 513 -13.66 -37.87 24.93
C VAL A 513 -13.44 -39.28 25.52
N SER A 514 -13.87 -39.51 26.76
CA SER A 514 -13.98 -40.88 27.31
C SER A 514 -15.23 -41.55 26.74
N GLY A 515 -15.05 -42.63 25.97
CA GLY A 515 -16.16 -43.47 25.46
C GLY A 515 -16.62 -43.16 24.04
N ALA A 516 -16.02 -42.19 23.33
CA ALA A 516 -16.22 -42.03 21.90
C ALA A 516 -15.46 -43.13 21.11
N PRO A 517 -16.03 -43.70 20.04
CA PRO A 517 -15.34 -44.71 19.22
C PRO A 517 -14.20 -44.13 18.37
N GLU A 518 -14.20 -42.81 18.14
CA GLU A 518 -13.24 -42.09 17.32
C GLU A 518 -13.12 -40.64 17.83
N VAL A 519 -11.90 -40.08 17.85
CA VAL A 519 -11.68 -38.66 18.12
C VAL A 519 -11.13 -37.97 16.87
N ARG A 520 -11.88 -37.01 16.32
CA ARG A 520 -11.49 -36.16 15.18
C ARG A 520 -10.93 -34.83 15.68
N HIS A 521 -9.73 -34.47 15.25
CA HIS A 521 -9.13 -33.15 15.50
C HIS A 521 -8.58 -32.55 14.21
N ARG A 522 -8.80 -31.25 14.00
CA ARG A 522 -8.20 -30.49 12.90
C ARG A 522 -6.81 -30.02 13.31
N VAL A 523 -5.79 -30.51 12.62
CA VAL A 523 -4.37 -30.22 12.90
C VAL A 523 -3.77 -29.36 11.79
N GLY A 524 -2.64 -28.71 12.04
CA GLY A 524 -1.88 -28.04 10.97
C GLY A 524 -1.28 -29.06 10.01
N THR A 525 -0.66 -28.61 8.93
CA THR A 525 0.22 -29.49 8.13
C THR A 525 1.55 -29.77 8.83
N GLY A 526 2.08 -30.99 8.71
CA GLY A 526 3.39 -31.38 9.24
C GLY A 526 3.37 -32.67 10.07
N LEU A 527 4.38 -32.85 10.94
CA LEU A 527 4.55 -34.04 11.77
C LEU A 527 3.86 -33.89 13.14
N HIS A 528 2.90 -34.76 13.41
CA HIS A 528 2.14 -34.83 14.67
C HIS A 528 2.53 -36.04 15.50
N SER A 529 2.47 -35.94 16.83
CA SER A 529 2.60 -37.11 17.71
C SER A 529 1.23 -37.61 18.16
N VAL A 530 1.05 -38.94 18.14
CA VAL A 530 -0.19 -39.62 18.53
C VAL A 530 0.15 -40.67 19.58
N ALA A 531 -0.45 -40.57 20.77
CA ALA A 531 -0.18 -41.48 21.88
C ALA A 531 -1.39 -41.61 22.82
N VAL A 532 -1.20 -42.23 23.98
CA VAL A 532 -2.20 -42.34 25.07
C VAL A 532 -1.71 -41.53 26.28
N ALA A 533 -2.62 -40.80 26.93
CA ALA A 533 -2.29 -39.96 28.07
C ALA A 533 -1.65 -40.77 29.22
N PRO A 534 -0.58 -40.26 29.87
CA PRO A 534 -0.03 -40.86 31.09
C PRO A 534 -1.11 -41.00 32.17
N GLY A 535 -1.06 -42.10 32.94
CA GLY A 535 -2.01 -42.37 34.03
C GLY A 535 -3.36 -42.95 33.59
N SER A 536 -3.66 -43.01 32.29
CA SER A 536 -4.78 -43.83 31.78
C SER A 536 -4.49 -45.32 32.00
N ARG A 537 -5.50 -46.15 32.29
CA ARG A 537 -5.28 -47.59 32.62
C ARG A 537 -4.63 -48.35 31.46
N ALA A 538 -4.92 -47.99 30.22
CA ALA A 538 -4.32 -48.55 29.01
C ALA A 538 -2.88 -48.06 28.72
N SER A 539 -2.36 -47.07 29.47
CA SER A 539 -0.97 -46.58 29.31
C SER A 539 0.06 -47.37 30.11
N ASP A 540 -0.35 -48.25 31.04
CA ASP A 540 0.53 -49.05 31.90
C ASP A 540 1.36 -50.05 31.07
N PRO A 541 2.68 -49.86 30.93
CA PRO A 541 3.54 -50.70 30.09
C PRO A 541 3.79 -52.09 30.70
N LEU A 542 3.48 -52.30 31.98
CA LEU A 542 3.57 -53.61 32.64
C LEU A 542 2.31 -54.45 32.44
N ARG A 543 1.21 -53.86 31.94
CA ARG A 543 -0.07 -54.52 31.66
C ARG A 543 -0.46 -54.57 30.19
N PHE A 544 -0.01 -53.62 29.37
CA PHE A 544 -0.40 -53.51 27.97
C PHE A 544 0.79 -53.33 27.03
N ARG A 545 0.84 -54.14 25.96
CA ARG A 545 1.64 -53.82 24.75
C ARG A 545 0.86 -52.83 23.90
N ARG A 546 1.49 -51.74 23.48
CA ARG A 546 0.88 -50.71 22.64
C ARG A 546 1.44 -50.74 21.22
N THR A 547 0.58 -50.50 20.22
CA THR A 547 0.95 -50.19 18.83
C THR A 547 0.17 -48.97 18.36
N VAL A 548 0.78 -48.20 17.45
CA VAL A 548 0.13 -47.08 16.74
C VAL A 548 0.33 -47.34 15.25
N GLU A 549 -0.76 -47.38 14.49
CA GLU A 549 -0.73 -47.59 13.05
C GLU A 549 -1.59 -46.51 12.38
N CYS A 550 -0.96 -45.68 11.55
CA CYS A 550 -1.60 -44.56 10.87
C CYS A 550 -1.73 -44.82 9.38
N TYR A 551 -2.89 -44.45 8.83
CA TYR A 551 -3.25 -44.64 7.44
C TYR A 551 -3.88 -43.38 6.87
N ASP A 552 -3.55 -43.02 5.63
CA ASP A 552 -4.30 -42.02 4.86
C ASP A 552 -5.53 -42.65 4.16
N ALA A 553 -6.36 -41.81 3.54
CA ALA A 553 -7.55 -42.26 2.81
C ALA A 553 -7.28 -43.16 1.58
N SER A 554 -6.03 -43.24 1.11
CA SER A 554 -5.55 -44.16 0.07
C SER A 554 -4.93 -45.45 0.63
N GLY A 555 -4.89 -45.63 1.95
CA GLY A 555 -4.27 -46.78 2.61
C GLY A 555 -2.74 -46.70 2.72
N GLY A 556 -2.13 -45.59 2.31
CA GLY A 556 -0.71 -45.33 2.55
C GLY A 556 -0.43 -45.18 4.04
N LYS A 557 0.83 -45.42 4.45
CA LYS A 557 1.29 -45.25 5.84
C LYS A 557 2.07 -43.94 5.99
N PRO A 558 1.44 -42.81 6.37
CA PRO A 558 2.12 -41.53 6.57
C PRO A 558 2.98 -41.45 7.86
N THR A 559 3.46 -42.60 8.36
CA THR A 559 4.29 -42.67 9.58
C THR A 559 5.74 -42.32 9.26
N ALA A 560 6.31 -41.37 9.99
CA ALA A 560 7.74 -41.08 9.97
C ALA A 560 8.52 -42.12 10.78
N GLY A 561 9.84 -42.22 10.53
CA GLY A 561 10.73 -43.21 11.16
C GLY A 561 10.90 -43.07 12.68
N ASP A 562 10.43 -41.97 13.27
CA ASP A 562 10.41 -41.71 14.72
C ASP A 562 9.06 -42.08 15.38
N GLY A 563 8.10 -42.62 14.62
CA GLY A 563 6.76 -42.96 15.09
C GLY A 563 5.77 -41.78 15.12
N ARG A 564 6.14 -40.60 14.58
CA ARG A 564 5.19 -39.51 14.32
C ARG A 564 4.40 -39.77 13.03
N VAL A 565 3.33 -39.01 12.82
CA VAL A 565 2.51 -39.08 11.61
C VAL A 565 2.54 -37.76 10.86
N TYR A 566 2.78 -37.81 9.55
CA TYR A 566 2.68 -36.64 8.68
C TYR A 566 1.22 -36.39 8.28
N VAL A 567 0.77 -35.14 8.33
CA VAL A 567 -0.56 -34.74 7.85
C VAL A 567 -0.39 -33.63 6.82
N GLY A 568 -0.81 -33.91 5.58
CA GLY A 568 -0.84 -32.96 4.46
C GLY A 568 -2.08 -32.08 4.45
N GLU A 569 -2.11 -31.10 3.54
CA GLU A 569 -3.26 -30.18 3.42
C GLU A 569 -4.49 -30.94 2.92
N GLY A 570 -5.61 -30.81 3.63
CA GLY A 570 -6.88 -31.48 3.27
C GLY A 570 -6.91 -32.99 3.49
N GLN A 571 -5.80 -33.63 3.87
CA GLN A 571 -5.78 -35.07 4.15
C GLN A 571 -6.61 -35.41 5.40
N ASP A 572 -7.29 -36.56 5.37
CA ASP A 572 -7.86 -37.22 6.55
C ASP A 572 -7.00 -38.46 6.86
N VAL A 573 -6.37 -38.47 8.04
CA VAL A 573 -5.42 -39.51 8.46
C VAL A 573 -5.95 -40.20 9.70
N VAL A 574 -6.08 -41.53 9.64
CA VAL A 574 -6.63 -42.38 10.70
C VAL A 574 -5.50 -43.14 11.40
N CYS A 575 -5.22 -42.76 12.64
CA CYS A 575 -4.30 -43.46 13.53
C CYS A 575 -5.05 -44.37 14.50
N ARG A 576 -4.93 -45.68 14.29
CA ARG A 576 -5.41 -46.70 15.23
C ARG A 576 -4.38 -46.90 16.32
N ILE A 577 -4.76 -46.69 17.58
CA ILE A 577 -3.93 -47.02 18.74
C ILE A 577 -4.49 -48.30 19.36
N THR A 578 -3.74 -49.40 19.29
CA THR A 578 -4.14 -50.67 19.92
C THR A 578 -3.35 -50.90 21.20
N SER A 579 -4.06 -51.09 22.32
CA SER A 579 -3.48 -51.47 23.62
C SER A 579 -3.91 -52.90 23.96
N THR A 580 -3.02 -53.85 23.73
CA THR A 580 -3.27 -55.28 23.95
C THR A 580 -2.82 -55.67 25.35
N ARG A 581 -3.75 -56.09 26.20
CA ARG A 581 -3.45 -56.54 27.56
C ARG A 581 -2.64 -57.82 27.52
N PHE A 582 -1.61 -57.90 28.35
CA PHE A 582 -0.87 -59.15 28.55
C PHE A 582 -1.77 -60.22 29.18
N ALA A 583 -1.58 -61.46 28.76
CA ALA A 583 -2.36 -62.61 29.16
C ALA A 583 -1.46 -63.79 29.56
N GLY A 584 -2.04 -64.75 30.27
CA GLY A 584 -1.48 -66.08 30.54
C GLY A 584 -2.56 -67.14 30.38
N THR A 585 -2.33 -68.36 30.86
CA THR A 585 -3.36 -69.40 30.90
C THR A 585 -3.56 -69.98 32.30
N LEU A 586 -4.80 -70.32 32.62
CA LEU A 586 -5.21 -70.91 33.89
C LEU A 586 -6.10 -72.13 33.64
N ALA A 587 -5.61 -73.32 33.97
CA ALA A 587 -6.41 -74.55 33.97
C ALA A 587 -6.87 -74.88 35.40
N ILE A 588 -8.09 -75.39 35.55
CA ILE A 588 -8.74 -75.57 36.86
C ILE A 588 -9.30 -77.00 36.97
N THR A 589 -8.62 -77.85 37.75
CA THR A 589 -9.02 -79.23 38.04
C THR A 589 -9.69 -79.31 39.41
N THR A 590 -10.71 -80.16 39.53
CA THR A 590 -11.38 -80.47 40.80
C THR A 590 -11.00 -81.86 41.29
N ARG A 591 -10.85 -82.02 42.61
CA ARG A 591 -10.76 -83.32 43.29
C ARG A 591 -11.59 -83.29 44.57
N SER A 592 -12.14 -84.43 44.94
CA SER A 592 -12.88 -84.63 46.18
C SER A 592 -12.37 -85.90 46.87
N ASP A 593 -12.01 -85.82 48.14
CA ASP A 593 -11.44 -86.94 48.88
C ASP A 593 -12.39 -87.40 49.98
N TRP A 594 -12.83 -88.65 49.86
CA TRP A 594 -13.65 -89.36 50.83
C TRP A 594 -13.24 -90.84 50.83
N ARG A 595 -13.17 -91.45 52.01
CA ARG A 595 -12.84 -92.87 52.22
C ARG A 595 -13.74 -93.45 53.32
N GLY A 596 -15.05 -93.45 53.07
CA GLY A 596 -16.07 -94.05 53.93
C GLY A 596 -17.23 -94.59 53.11
N THR A 597 -18.07 -95.42 53.72
CA THR A 597 -19.09 -96.24 53.04
C THR A 597 -20.32 -95.48 52.53
N ALA A 598 -20.46 -94.18 52.84
CA ALA A 598 -21.52 -93.34 52.28
C ALA A 598 -21.30 -93.08 50.77
N PRO A 599 -22.36 -92.96 49.95
CA PRO A 599 -22.26 -92.85 48.50
C PRO A 599 -21.44 -91.64 48.02
N ALA A 600 -20.69 -91.87 46.94
CA ALA A 600 -19.63 -90.98 46.44
C ALA A 600 -20.11 -89.62 45.89
N THR A 601 -21.43 -89.39 45.78
CA THR A 601 -22.03 -88.15 45.26
C THR A 601 -21.78 -86.92 46.16
N SER A 602 -21.54 -87.12 47.46
CA SER A 602 -21.47 -86.03 48.44
C SER A 602 -20.30 -85.05 48.28
N GLY A 603 -19.26 -85.37 47.50
CA GLY A 603 -18.04 -84.55 47.36
C GLY A 603 -17.97 -83.60 46.15
N SER A 604 -18.89 -83.69 45.20
CA SER A 604 -18.80 -82.95 43.93
C SER A 604 -19.20 -81.47 44.08
N PHE A 605 -18.47 -80.57 43.40
CA PHE A 605 -18.71 -79.12 43.46
C PHE A 605 -18.42 -78.43 42.11
N ARG A 606 -19.10 -77.30 41.85
CA ARG A 606 -18.79 -76.42 40.70
C ARG A 606 -17.76 -75.37 41.11
N THR A 607 -16.75 -75.11 40.27
CA THR A 607 -15.75 -74.07 40.53
C THR A 607 -16.25 -72.68 40.12
N THR A 608 -15.63 -71.65 40.68
CA THR A 608 -15.71 -70.28 40.16
C THR A 608 -14.32 -69.70 39.90
N LEU A 609 -14.24 -68.88 38.84
CA LEU A 609 -13.10 -68.05 38.49
C LEU A 609 -13.57 -66.59 38.50
N ASP A 610 -12.98 -65.78 39.37
CA ASP A 610 -13.33 -64.36 39.60
C ASP A 610 -14.82 -64.11 39.89
N GLY A 611 -15.50 -65.12 40.45
CA GLY A 611 -16.93 -65.11 40.79
C GLY A 611 -17.83 -65.70 39.70
N LEU A 612 -17.34 -65.85 38.46
CA LEU A 612 -18.06 -66.45 37.36
C LEU A 612 -17.89 -67.98 37.36
N ILE A 613 -18.89 -68.71 36.84
CA ILE A 613 -18.80 -70.15 36.60
C ILE A 613 -18.17 -70.34 35.21
N PRO A 614 -16.99 -70.97 35.06
CA PRO A 614 -16.40 -71.18 33.74
C PRO A 614 -17.22 -72.20 32.94
N ALA A 615 -17.43 -71.94 31.66
CA ALA A 615 -18.15 -72.87 30.78
C ALA A 615 -17.47 -74.25 30.74
N ARG A 616 -18.27 -75.32 30.72
CA ARG A 616 -17.78 -76.68 30.47
C ARG A 616 -17.68 -76.91 28.96
N ARG A 617 -16.57 -77.48 28.49
CA ARG A 617 -16.60 -78.32 27.28
C ARG A 617 -17.24 -79.67 27.66
N GLN A 618 -17.99 -80.28 26.75
CA GLN A 618 -18.57 -81.60 26.99
C GLN A 618 -17.44 -82.63 27.13
N GLY A 619 -17.45 -83.39 28.23
CA GLY A 619 -16.37 -84.29 28.61
C GLY A 619 -16.61 -84.92 29.99
N ASN A 620 -15.92 -86.03 30.24
CA ASN A 620 -16.06 -86.86 31.44
C ASN A 620 -15.81 -86.04 32.74
N PRO A 621 -16.73 -86.06 33.73
CA PRO A 621 -16.68 -85.18 34.91
C PRO A 621 -15.44 -85.32 35.82
N ALA A 622 -14.55 -86.29 35.58
CA ALA A 622 -13.27 -86.45 36.29
C ALA A 622 -12.14 -85.53 35.78
N GLN A 623 -12.32 -84.80 34.67
CA GLN A 623 -11.31 -83.90 34.12
C GLN A 623 -11.72 -82.42 34.21
N GLY A 624 -10.74 -81.55 34.45
CA GLY A 624 -10.93 -80.14 34.80
C GLY A 624 -11.36 -79.23 33.64
N HIS A 625 -11.58 -77.96 33.95
CA HIS A 625 -11.64 -76.92 32.94
C HIS A 625 -10.26 -76.82 32.26
N GLY A 626 -10.22 -77.07 30.96
CA GLY A 626 -9.02 -76.88 30.13
C GLY A 626 -8.52 -75.44 30.19
N ALA A 627 -7.26 -75.24 29.78
CA ALA A 627 -6.56 -73.97 29.94
C ALA A 627 -7.35 -72.77 29.38
N LEU A 628 -7.87 -71.94 30.29
CA LEU A 628 -8.56 -70.69 29.96
C LEU A 628 -7.50 -69.61 29.75
N VAL A 629 -7.61 -68.83 28.67
CA VAL A 629 -6.78 -67.63 28.52
C VAL A 629 -7.32 -66.56 29.47
N VAL A 630 -6.48 -66.13 30.39
CA VAL A 630 -6.79 -65.11 31.41
C VAL A 630 -5.84 -63.93 31.28
N SER A 631 -6.22 -62.77 31.79
CA SER A 631 -5.31 -61.64 31.90
C SER A 631 -4.08 -61.95 32.75
N SER A 632 -3.00 -61.18 32.62
CA SER A 632 -2.03 -61.12 33.72
C SER A 632 -2.66 -60.45 34.95
N GLY A 633 -2.47 -61.04 36.13
CA GLY A 633 -3.05 -60.55 37.39
C GLY A 633 -3.32 -61.60 38.47
N TRP A 634 -4.01 -61.18 39.53
CA TRP A 634 -4.54 -62.03 40.59
C TRP A 634 -5.95 -62.54 40.25
N HIS A 635 -6.10 -63.84 40.10
CA HIS A 635 -7.36 -64.51 39.81
C HIS A 635 -7.91 -65.22 41.05
N ARG A 636 -9.15 -64.93 41.45
CA ARG A 636 -9.83 -65.56 42.59
C ARG A 636 -10.45 -66.90 42.16
N LEU A 637 -10.02 -67.97 42.82
CA LEU A 637 -10.59 -69.30 42.68
C LEU A 637 -11.61 -69.57 43.78
N GLY A 638 -12.67 -70.29 43.47
CA GLY A 638 -13.74 -70.57 44.41
C GLY A 638 -14.62 -71.76 44.04
N ARG A 639 -15.72 -71.89 44.77
CA ARG A 639 -16.76 -72.91 44.58
C ARG A 639 -18.15 -72.27 44.68
N VAL A 640 -19.13 -72.84 43.98
CA VAL A 640 -20.53 -72.44 44.08
C VAL A 640 -21.16 -73.14 45.29
N ALA A 641 -21.31 -72.46 46.42
CA ALA A 641 -21.81 -73.06 47.66
C ALA A 641 -23.23 -73.64 47.54
N ALA A 642 -24.10 -73.00 46.74
CA ALA A 642 -25.46 -73.49 46.46
C ALA A 642 -25.52 -74.72 45.52
N ALA A 643 -24.36 -75.26 45.12
CA ALA A 643 -24.25 -76.49 44.30
C ALA A 643 -23.53 -77.63 45.04
N GLU A 644 -23.36 -77.52 46.37
CA GLU A 644 -22.85 -78.58 47.25
C GLU A 644 -23.98 -79.03 48.20
N ILE A 645 -24.12 -80.34 48.40
CA ILE A 645 -25.15 -80.92 49.29
C ILE A 645 -24.79 -80.76 50.79
N ASP A 646 -23.51 -80.52 51.08
CA ASP A 646 -23.02 -80.10 52.40
C ASP A 646 -21.81 -79.16 52.23
N PRO A 647 -22.01 -77.84 52.08
CA PRO A 647 -20.89 -76.91 51.91
C PRO A 647 -20.04 -76.77 53.19
N ASN A 648 -20.59 -77.05 54.38
CA ASN A 648 -19.93 -76.78 55.66
C ASN A 648 -19.13 -77.97 56.20
N GLY A 649 -19.51 -79.20 55.88
CA GLY A 649 -18.81 -80.43 56.27
C GLY A 649 -17.58 -80.78 55.42
N PHE A 650 -17.14 -79.90 54.51
CA PHE A 650 -15.90 -80.05 53.75
C PHE A 650 -14.93 -78.88 53.95
N LYS A 651 -13.63 -79.16 53.79
CA LYS A 651 -12.53 -78.19 53.77
C LYS A 651 -12.00 -78.07 52.34
N LEU A 652 -12.25 -76.93 51.70
CA LEU A 652 -11.66 -76.60 50.40
C LEU A 652 -10.19 -76.18 50.58
N SER A 653 -9.30 -76.87 49.88
CA SER A 653 -7.88 -76.52 49.69
C SER A 653 -7.59 -76.26 48.21
N ILE A 654 -6.55 -75.47 47.92
CA ILE A 654 -6.18 -75.09 46.55
C ILE A 654 -4.66 -75.18 46.42
N ALA A 655 -4.18 -76.00 45.48
CA ALA A 655 -2.77 -76.09 45.11
C ALA A 655 -2.60 -75.69 43.64
N CYS A 656 -1.67 -74.80 43.34
CA CYS A 656 -1.42 -74.31 41.98
C CYS A 656 0.04 -74.54 41.61
N TYR A 657 0.28 -74.86 40.34
CA TYR A 657 1.60 -75.12 39.77
C TYR A 657 1.75 -74.42 38.43
N ASP A 658 2.95 -74.04 38.03
CA ASP A 658 3.22 -73.46 36.73
C ASP A 658 3.38 -74.53 35.63
N GLY A 659 3.69 -74.09 34.40
CA GLY A 659 3.94 -74.99 33.26
C GLY A 659 5.16 -75.91 33.42
N ARG A 660 6.04 -75.66 34.40
CA ARG A 660 7.22 -76.46 34.76
C ARG A 660 6.97 -77.35 36.00
N GLY A 661 5.78 -77.30 36.59
CA GLY A 661 5.42 -78.04 37.80
C GLY A 661 5.88 -77.38 39.11
N GLN A 662 6.38 -76.14 39.09
CA GLN A 662 6.78 -75.42 40.29
C GLN A 662 5.57 -74.80 41.01
N PRO A 663 5.49 -74.83 42.35
CA PRO A 663 4.32 -74.38 43.09
C PRO A 663 4.12 -72.86 43.00
N VAL A 664 2.93 -72.44 42.54
CA VAL A 664 2.52 -71.03 42.45
C VAL A 664 1.77 -70.64 43.73
N ARG A 665 2.22 -69.56 44.38
CA ARG A 665 1.68 -69.09 45.67
C ARG A 665 0.20 -68.72 45.56
N VAL A 666 -0.63 -69.35 46.39
CA VAL A 666 -2.07 -69.02 46.55
C VAL A 666 -2.26 -68.19 47.82
N LEU A 667 -2.93 -67.04 47.72
CA LEU A 667 -3.21 -66.12 48.84
C LEU A 667 -4.70 -65.82 48.92
N ALA A 668 -5.35 -66.14 50.05
CA ALA A 668 -6.79 -65.92 50.27
C ALA A 668 -7.68 -66.43 49.11
N ARG A 669 -7.37 -67.64 48.61
CA ARG A 669 -7.96 -68.29 47.42
C ARG A 669 -7.71 -67.57 46.08
N ARG A 670 -6.75 -66.65 45.99
CA ARG A 670 -6.31 -66.03 44.73
C ARG A 670 -4.97 -66.63 44.29
N VAL A 671 -4.77 -66.80 42.98
CA VAL A 671 -3.50 -67.20 42.35
C VAL A 671 -3.03 -66.08 41.42
N TRP A 672 -1.72 -65.86 41.32
CA TRP A 672 -1.15 -64.94 40.32
C TRP A 672 -0.88 -65.69 39.02
N VAL A 673 -1.25 -65.08 37.89
CA VAL A 673 -0.90 -65.54 36.55
C VAL A 673 -0.09 -64.44 35.86
N GLY A 674 1.16 -64.74 35.52
CA GLY A 674 2.05 -63.83 34.80
C GLY A 674 1.86 -63.81 33.28
N VAL A 675 2.57 -62.90 32.62
CA VAL A 675 2.58 -62.78 31.15
C VAL A 675 3.12 -64.05 30.51
N ASN A 676 2.36 -64.63 29.58
CA ASN A 676 2.60 -65.93 28.95
C ASN A 676 2.77 -67.11 29.93
N GLN A 677 2.53 -66.92 31.23
CA GLN A 677 2.62 -67.99 32.21
C GLN A 677 1.41 -68.91 32.06
N SER A 678 1.66 -70.22 32.02
CA SER A 678 0.61 -71.23 32.16
C SER A 678 0.58 -71.72 33.60
N VAL A 679 -0.58 -71.70 34.23
CA VAL A 679 -0.80 -72.13 35.62
C VAL A 679 -1.90 -73.20 35.64
N ARG A 680 -1.69 -74.28 36.41
CA ARG A 680 -2.68 -75.34 36.64
C ARG A 680 -2.99 -75.41 38.12
N CYS A 681 -4.25 -75.18 38.48
CA CYS A 681 -4.72 -75.23 39.85
C CYS A 681 -5.62 -76.44 40.09
N THR A 682 -5.37 -77.18 41.17
CA THR A 682 -6.26 -78.22 41.68
C THR A 682 -6.98 -77.71 42.92
N LEU A 683 -8.30 -77.60 42.83
CA LEU A 683 -9.19 -77.34 43.96
C LEU A 683 -9.58 -78.70 44.56
N ARG A 684 -9.29 -78.92 45.84
CA ARG A 684 -9.40 -80.21 46.52
C ARG A 684 -10.31 -80.09 47.74
N ASN A 685 -11.45 -80.78 47.71
CA ASN A 685 -12.50 -80.71 48.72
C ASN A 685 -12.46 -81.98 49.60
N THR A 686 -12.09 -81.84 50.87
CA THR A 686 -11.86 -82.98 51.78
C THR A 686 -12.88 -82.96 52.92
N ARG A 687 -13.56 -84.08 53.21
CA ARG A 687 -14.60 -84.15 54.25
C ARG A 687 -14.01 -83.93 55.65
N LYS A 688 -14.80 -83.30 56.53
CA LYS A 688 -14.55 -83.22 57.97
C LYS A 688 -15.06 -84.49 58.66
N THR A 689 -14.21 -85.15 59.43
CA THR A 689 -14.51 -86.36 60.21
C THR A 689 -14.13 -86.21 61.68
N GLY A 690 -14.70 -87.04 62.53
CA GLY A 690 -14.26 -87.32 63.90
C GLY A 690 -14.18 -88.83 64.13
N THR A 691 -14.05 -89.25 65.38
CA THR A 691 -14.01 -90.68 65.77
C THR A 691 -15.01 -90.98 66.89
N LEU A 692 -15.60 -92.17 66.82
CA LEU A 692 -16.64 -92.64 67.75
C LEU A 692 -16.35 -94.08 68.18
N THR A 693 -16.27 -94.31 69.48
CA THR A 693 -16.20 -95.63 70.12
C THR A 693 -17.51 -95.88 70.88
N VAL A 694 -18.05 -97.10 70.85
CA VAL A 694 -19.28 -97.47 71.57
C VAL A 694 -19.05 -98.73 72.41
N VAL A 695 -19.51 -98.74 73.66
CA VAL A 695 -19.31 -99.81 74.66
C VAL A 695 -20.67 -100.24 75.23
N SER A 696 -20.96 -101.54 75.24
CA SER A 696 -22.28 -102.08 75.63
C SER A 696 -22.24 -102.88 76.94
N LEU A 697 -23.17 -102.62 77.87
CA LEU A 697 -23.27 -103.35 79.14
C LEU A 697 -24.71 -103.77 79.47
N LEU A 698 -24.83 -104.96 80.07
CA LEU A 698 -26.07 -105.61 80.48
C LEU A 698 -26.04 -105.96 81.98
N LYS A 699 -27.16 -105.77 82.69
CA LYS A 699 -27.33 -106.15 84.11
C LYS A 699 -28.62 -106.98 84.33
N PHE A 700 -28.53 -107.96 85.22
CA PHE A 700 -29.63 -108.85 85.64
C PHE A 700 -29.58 -109.06 87.17
N PRO A 701 -30.73 -109.22 87.85
CA PRO A 701 -30.80 -109.79 89.20
C PRO A 701 -30.61 -111.32 89.18
N SER A 702 -30.27 -111.91 90.33
CA SER A 702 -30.05 -113.36 90.51
C SER A 702 -31.29 -114.07 91.10
N PRO A 703 -31.48 -115.38 90.85
CA PRO A 703 -30.70 -116.22 89.93
C PRO A 703 -31.05 -115.94 88.46
N VAL A 704 -30.04 -116.00 87.58
CA VAL A 704 -30.20 -115.65 86.15
C VAL A 704 -30.77 -116.86 85.38
N PRO A 705 -31.83 -116.70 84.57
CA PRO A 705 -32.35 -117.78 83.73
C PRO A 705 -31.35 -118.18 82.64
N ALA A 706 -31.34 -119.46 82.26
CA ALA A 706 -30.24 -120.13 81.55
C ALA A 706 -29.95 -119.66 80.11
N ALA A 707 -30.69 -118.70 79.55
CA ALA A 707 -30.45 -118.12 78.23
C ALA A 707 -30.74 -116.60 78.24
N PRO A 708 -29.72 -115.73 78.36
CA PRO A 708 -29.88 -114.30 78.16
C PRO A 708 -30.02 -113.97 76.66
N ALA A 709 -30.97 -113.10 76.31
CA ALA A 709 -31.15 -112.65 74.93
C ALA A 709 -29.93 -111.87 74.41
N LEU A 710 -29.64 -112.03 73.11
CA LEU A 710 -28.67 -111.23 72.37
C LEU A 710 -29.19 -109.81 72.15
N PHE A 711 -28.31 -108.81 72.24
CA PHE A 711 -28.62 -107.41 71.95
C PHE A 711 -27.66 -106.88 70.88
N GLY A 712 -28.20 -106.23 69.85
CA GLY A 712 -27.43 -105.52 68.83
C GLY A 712 -27.32 -104.03 69.14
N LEU A 713 -26.36 -103.37 68.51
CA LEU A 713 -26.16 -101.93 68.61
C LEU A 713 -25.97 -101.34 67.22
N LEU A 714 -26.83 -100.37 66.87
CA LEU A 714 -26.76 -99.63 65.61
C LEU A 714 -25.98 -98.34 65.82
N VAL A 715 -24.88 -98.19 65.08
CA VAL A 715 -24.00 -97.03 65.14
C VAL A 715 -23.93 -96.37 63.77
N GLY A 716 -24.05 -95.05 63.74
CA GLY A 716 -24.04 -94.26 62.50
C GLY A 716 -25.42 -93.84 62.02
N SER A 717 -25.46 -92.84 61.13
CA SER A 717 -26.69 -92.21 60.64
C SER A 717 -27.62 -93.10 59.81
N GLN A 718 -27.20 -94.32 59.46
CA GLN A 718 -27.97 -95.34 58.72
C GLN A 718 -27.79 -96.77 59.31
N GLY A 719 -27.39 -96.89 60.59
CA GLY A 719 -27.42 -98.16 61.32
C GLY A 719 -26.42 -99.24 60.89
N GLY A 720 -25.12 -99.01 61.10
CA GLY A 720 -24.13 -100.09 61.07
C GLY A 720 -24.28 -101.01 62.28
N ARG A 721 -24.43 -102.32 62.08
CA ARG A 721 -24.63 -103.32 63.14
C ARG A 721 -23.30 -103.70 63.82
N LEU A 722 -23.24 -103.50 65.13
CA LEU A 722 -22.37 -104.24 66.05
C LEU A 722 -23.24 -105.25 66.80
N GLY A 723 -22.83 -106.52 66.85
CA GLY A 723 -23.47 -107.54 67.69
C GLY A 723 -22.47 -108.03 68.72
N SER A 724 -22.88 -108.14 69.99
CA SER A 724 -22.02 -108.66 71.05
C SER A 724 -22.81 -109.37 72.15
N GLN A 725 -22.12 -110.22 72.91
CA GLN A 725 -22.55 -110.61 74.24
C GLN A 725 -21.75 -109.83 75.30
N ARG A 726 -22.28 -109.76 76.53
CA ARG A 726 -21.72 -109.12 77.74
C ARG A 726 -20.36 -108.40 77.61
N GLY A 727 -20.38 -107.10 77.27
CA GLY A 727 -19.33 -106.15 77.71
C GLY A 727 -18.38 -105.56 76.67
N GLU A 728 -18.53 -105.87 75.38
CA GLU A 728 -17.58 -105.46 74.34
C GLU A 728 -17.63 -103.96 73.94
N SER A 729 -16.56 -103.52 73.28
CA SER A 729 -16.32 -102.17 72.74
C SER A 729 -16.07 -102.23 71.23
N SER A 730 -16.63 -101.29 70.46
CA SER A 730 -16.47 -101.23 68.99
C SER A 730 -15.07 -100.86 68.51
N GLY A 731 -14.23 -100.31 69.39
CA GLY A 731 -13.07 -99.52 68.98
C GLY A 731 -13.43 -98.21 68.25
N PRO A 732 -12.43 -97.37 67.90
CA PRO A 732 -12.65 -96.06 67.32
C PRO A 732 -13.01 -96.13 65.82
N MET A 733 -14.28 -95.87 65.51
CA MET A 733 -14.82 -95.79 64.16
C MET A 733 -14.69 -94.37 63.61
N VAL A 734 -14.20 -94.19 62.37
CA VAL A 734 -14.16 -92.87 61.72
C VAL A 734 -15.55 -92.50 61.19
N VAL A 735 -16.10 -91.39 61.68
CA VAL A 735 -17.45 -90.91 61.35
C VAL A 735 -17.42 -89.50 60.77
N PRO A 736 -18.43 -89.08 59.97
CA PRO A 736 -18.58 -87.68 59.57
C PRO A 736 -18.66 -86.77 60.80
N ALA A 737 -18.05 -85.58 60.74
CA ALA A 737 -18.24 -84.58 61.78
C ALA A 737 -19.69 -84.04 61.68
N GLY A 738 -20.52 -84.30 62.69
CA GLY A 738 -21.97 -84.15 62.63
C GLY A 738 -22.68 -84.91 63.75
N LEU A 739 -24.02 -84.97 63.68
CA LEU A 739 -24.81 -85.80 64.60
C LEU A 739 -24.72 -87.27 64.17
N VAL A 740 -24.45 -88.16 65.12
CA VAL A 740 -24.28 -89.59 64.89
C VAL A 740 -25.17 -90.38 65.84
N THR A 741 -26.07 -91.20 65.28
CA THR A 741 -26.96 -92.06 66.06
C THR A 741 -26.18 -93.21 66.71
N VAL A 742 -26.51 -93.51 67.97
CA VAL A 742 -25.98 -94.61 68.78
C VAL A 742 -27.14 -95.26 69.54
N ASP A 743 -27.77 -96.27 68.94
CA ASP A 743 -29.06 -96.81 69.40
C ASP A 743 -29.04 -98.35 69.49
N PRO A 744 -29.30 -98.98 70.66
CA PRO A 744 -29.39 -100.42 70.79
C PRO A 744 -30.66 -101.01 70.14
N HIS A 745 -30.50 -101.98 69.26
CA HIS A 745 -31.59 -102.66 68.55
C HIS A 745 -31.76 -104.11 69.04
N SER A 746 -33.00 -104.57 69.14
CA SER A 746 -33.36 -105.90 69.68
C SER A 746 -34.20 -106.68 68.67
N GLU A 747 -33.68 -107.81 68.21
CA GLU A 747 -34.36 -108.77 67.33
C GLU A 747 -34.79 -110.01 68.16
N GLY A 748 -36.01 -110.51 67.92
CA GLY A 748 -36.52 -111.73 68.56
C GLY A 748 -37.83 -111.53 69.33
N ALA A 749 -38.62 -112.60 69.43
CA ALA A 749 -40.03 -112.56 69.84
C ALA A 749 -40.30 -112.43 71.36
N VAL A 750 -39.40 -111.79 72.11
CA VAL A 750 -39.67 -111.31 73.47
C VAL A 750 -39.46 -109.81 73.46
N ALA A 751 -40.55 -109.05 73.48
CA ALA A 751 -40.50 -107.60 73.62
C ALA A 751 -39.69 -107.21 74.86
N ALA A 752 -38.97 -106.09 74.80
CA ALA A 752 -38.01 -105.69 75.84
C ALA A 752 -38.69 -105.13 77.12
N ASP A 753 -39.91 -105.55 77.42
CA ASP A 753 -40.71 -105.10 78.54
C ASP A 753 -39.99 -105.40 79.87
N GLY A 754 -39.79 -104.33 80.64
CA GLY A 754 -38.98 -104.30 81.86
C GLY A 754 -37.63 -103.60 81.71
N PHE A 755 -36.95 -103.69 80.56
CA PHE A 755 -35.57 -103.18 80.45
C PHE A 755 -35.49 -101.66 80.30
N ARG A 756 -35.00 -100.97 81.34
CA ARG A 756 -34.59 -99.55 81.24
C ARG A 756 -33.19 -99.45 80.62
N ARG A 757 -33.06 -98.58 79.62
CA ARG A 757 -31.82 -98.31 78.89
C ARG A 757 -31.30 -96.91 79.21
N ASN A 758 -29.99 -96.73 79.29
CA ASN A 758 -29.33 -95.46 79.56
C ASN A 758 -28.03 -95.37 78.74
N THR A 759 -27.95 -94.39 77.85
CA THR A 759 -26.75 -94.08 77.06
C THR A 759 -26.06 -92.86 77.66
N THR A 760 -24.75 -92.95 77.85
CA THR A 760 -23.92 -91.84 78.31
C THR A 760 -22.71 -91.71 77.40
N CYS A 761 -22.62 -90.62 76.63
CA CYS A 761 -21.44 -90.33 75.83
C CYS A 761 -20.50 -89.37 76.57
N VAL A 762 -19.20 -89.52 76.33
CA VAL A 762 -18.15 -88.60 76.77
C VAL A 762 -17.24 -88.23 75.60
N ASP A 763 -16.56 -87.09 75.67
CA ASP A 763 -15.45 -86.75 74.79
C ASP A 763 -14.13 -87.41 75.23
N GLY A 764 -13.04 -87.12 74.52
CA GLY A 764 -11.68 -87.58 74.88
C GLY A 764 -11.17 -87.06 76.24
N ASP A 765 -11.70 -85.95 76.73
CA ASP A 765 -11.39 -85.39 78.06
C ASP A 765 -12.29 -86.02 79.15
N SER A 766 -13.07 -87.05 78.80
CA SER A 766 -14.09 -87.69 79.64
C SER A 766 -15.24 -86.76 80.10
N ARG A 767 -15.42 -85.59 79.48
CA ARG A 767 -16.58 -84.72 79.75
C ARG A 767 -17.83 -85.34 79.14
N ARG A 768 -18.91 -85.39 79.91
CA ARG A 768 -20.20 -85.93 79.46
C ARG A 768 -20.80 -85.05 78.37
N LEU A 769 -21.05 -85.66 77.21
CA LEU A 769 -21.71 -85.02 76.07
C LEU A 769 -23.22 -85.13 76.19
N GLU A 770 -23.90 -84.08 75.76
CA GLU A 770 -25.36 -84.06 75.64
C GLU A 770 -25.83 -84.97 74.49
N LEU A 771 -27.00 -85.58 74.68
CA LEU A 771 -27.62 -86.50 73.73
C LEU A 771 -28.91 -85.90 73.20
N ILE A 772 -28.99 -85.74 71.88
CA ILE A 772 -30.19 -85.29 71.19
C ILE A 772 -30.98 -86.55 70.79
N GLY A 773 -31.84 -87.01 71.71
CA GLY A 773 -32.47 -88.32 71.60
C GLY A 773 -31.41 -89.44 71.64
N ALA A 774 -31.35 -90.26 70.60
CA ALA A 774 -30.32 -91.30 70.43
C ALA A 774 -29.06 -90.82 69.67
N GLN A 775 -28.87 -89.51 69.48
CA GLN A 775 -27.74 -88.96 68.71
C GLN A 775 -26.74 -88.20 69.59
N VAL A 776 -25.45 -88.39 69.32
CA VAL A 776 -24.35 -87.60 69.90
C VAL A 776 -23.74 -86.68 68.84
N MET A 777 -23.32 -85.48 69.26
CA MET A 777 -22.55 -84.56 68.42
C MET A 777 -21.08 -85.01 68.38
N VAL A 778 -20.56 -85.35 67.20
CA VAL A 778 -19.14 -85.65 66.99
C VAL A 778 -18.48 -84.51 66.20
N GLY A 779 -17.62 -83.74 66.86
CA GLY A 779 -16.87 -82.63 66.27
C GLY A 779 -15.78 -83.06 65.29
N PHE A 780 -15.28 -82.10 64.50
CA PHE A 780 -14.15 -82.34 63.59
C PHE A 780 -12.87 -82.62 64.37
N GLY A 781 -12.28 -83.80 64.18
CA GLY A 781 -11.12 -84.28 64.93
C GLY A 781 -11.42 -84.70 66.38
N GLN A 782 -12.67 -84.62 66.83
CA GLN A 782 -13.06 -85.04 68.18
C GLN A 782 -13.18 -86.56 68.26
N HIS A 783 -12.63 -87.14 69.33
CA HIS A 783 -12.94 -88.52 69.72
C HIS A 783 -14.08 -88.53 70.75
N VAL A 784 -15.06 -89.40 70.54
CA VAL A 784 -16.24 -89.59 71.40
C VAL A 784 -16.34 -91.05 71.81
N THR A 785 -16.70 -91.30 73.08
CA THR A 785 -16.93 -92.65 73.62
C THR A 785 -18.33 -92.74 74.23
N CYS A 786 -19.20 -93.56 73.66
CA CYS A 786 -20.57 -93.77 74.13
C CYS A 786 -20.73 -95.09 74.87
N ARG A 787 -21.15 -95.03 76.14
CA ARG A 787 -21.42 -96.20 76.98
C ARG A 787 -22.93 -96.42 77.04
N VAL A 788 -23.41 -97.53 76.49
CA VAL A 788 -24.82 -97.93 76.47
C VAL A 788 -25.03 -98.99 77.55
N THR A 789 -25.96 -98.73 78.48
CA THR A 789 -26.25 -99.63 79.61
C THR A 789 -27.72 -100.04 79.57
N SER A 790 -27.98 -101.35 79.62
CA SER A 790 -29.35 -101.90 79.71
C SER A 790 -29.50 -102.75 80.97
N ALA A 791 -30.55 -102.49 81.75
CA ALA A 791 -30.85 -103.21 83.00
C ALA A 791 -32.33 -103.58 83.05
N ARG A 792 -32.62 -104.79 83.55
CA ARG A 792 -33.98 -105.27 83.81
C ARG A 792 -34.48 -104.85 85.20
#